data_AF-A0A094L762-F1
#
_entry.id   AF-A0A094L762-F1
#
_cell.length_a   1.000
_cell.length_b   1.000
_cell.length_c   1.000
_cell.angle_alpha   90.00
_cell.angle_beta   90.00
_cell.angle_gamma   90.00
#
_symmetry.space_group_name_H-M   'P 1'
#
loop_
_entity.id
_entity.type
_entity.pdbx_description
1 polymer ?
#
loop_
_entity_poly.entity_id
_entity_poly.type
_entity_poly.pdbx_seq_one_letter_code
_entity_poly.pdbx_strand_id
1 'polypeptide(L)'
;VFRVPLKVEQANNARDALAKTVYSHLFDHVVNRVNQCFPFETSSFFIGVLDIAGFEYFEHNSFEQFCINYCNEKLQQFFNERILKEEQELYQREGLGVNEVRYVDNQDCIDLIEAKLIGVLDILDEENRLPQPSDQHFTSVVHQKHKDHFRLSIPRKSKLAVHRNIRDDEGFIIRHFAGAVCYETMQFVEKNNDALHMSLESLICESKDKFVRQLFESNTNNNKDPKQKAGKLSFISVGNKFKTQLNLLLEKLRSTGSSFIRCIKPNLKMTNHHFEGGQILSQLQCSGMVSVLDLMQGGFPSRASFHELYNMYKKYLPEKLARLDPRLFCKALFKALGLNENDYKFGLTKVFFRPGKFAEFDQIMKSDPDHLAELVKRVNRWLICSRWKKVQWCSLSVIKLKNKIKYRASACIKIQKTIRMWLCKRKHKPRIDGLIKVRTLKKRLDKFNEVVSALKEGKAETSKQVKELEYSIDASMTKIKTTIMTREQIQKEYDALVRSSEQLLSALQKKKQQEEEAERLRRIQEEMEKERKRREEEERRRRKEEEERRLKSEIEAKRKQEEEERKKREEEEKRIQAEIEAQLAREREEETQHQAVLEQERRDHELAMRIAQSEAELISDEAQLDLGLRSYKGYFYINMFCLCLFMNFSCREQMATEISEILSRSPSVQATKAAAGTKKHDLSKWKYAELRDTINTSCDIELLAACREEFHRRLKVYHAWKSKNKKRNAETEQRAPKSVTDY
;
A
#
# COMPACT_ATOMS: atom_id res chain seq x y z
N VAL A 1 22.90 9.60 63.76
CA VAL A 1 23.83 9.49 62.61
C VAL A 1 25.06 8.73 63.07
N PHE A 2 25.35 7.57 62.50
CA PHE A 2 26.59 6.84 62.78
C PHE A 2 27.71 7.40 61.88
N ARG A 3 28.91 7.60 62.44
CA ARG A 3 30.11 7.99 61.68
C ARG A 3 31.01 6.77 61.55
N VAL A 4 31.29 6.36 60.31
CA VAL A 4 32.21 5.25 60.00
C VAL A 4 33.53 5.86 59.52
N PRO A 5 34.69 5.52 60.10
CA PRO A 5 35.97 6.03 59.62
C PRO A 5 36.33 5.42 58.27
N LEU A 6 36.87 6.24 57.36
CA LEU A 6 37.44 5.80 56.09
C LEU A 6 38.88 5.30 56.29
N LYS A 7 39.31 4.34 55.46
CA LYS A 7 40.74 3.99 55.32
C LYS A 7 41.52 5.14 54.68
N VAL A 8 42.85 5.15 54.83
CA VAL A 8 43.73 6.20 54.27
C VAL A 8 43.53 6.39 52.76
N GLU A 9 43.52 5.30 51.99
CA GLU A 9 43.26 5.33 50.54
C GLU A 9 41.87 5.90 50.23
N GLN A 10 40.83 5.43 50.93
CA GLN A 10 39.46 5.93 50.75
C GLN A 10 39.34 7.44 51.08
N ALA A 11 40.11 7.94 52.05
CA ALA A 11 40.17 9.35 52.39
C ALA A 11 40.91 10.18 51.32
N ASN A 12 42.00 9.66 50.75
CA ASN A 12 42.68 10.27 49.60
C ASN A 12 41.75 10.36 48.38
N ASN A 13 41.10 9.24 48.03
CA ASN A 13 40.19 9.19 46.87
C ASN A 13 38.99 10.13 47.07
N ALA A 14 38.47 10.26 48.30
CA ALA A 14 37.40 11.19 48.62
C ALA A 14 37.83 12.67 48.57
N ARG A 15 39.07 12.98 48.99
CA ARG A 15 39.69 14.32 48.82
C ARG A 15 39.81 14.68 47.34
N ASP A 16 40.29 13.75 46.53
CA ASP A 16 40.57 14.00 45.11
C ASP A 16 39.29 14.01 44.26
N ALA A 17 38.28 13.22 44.62
CA ALA A 17 36.92 13.34 44.10
C ALA A 17 36.32 14.73 44.40
N LEU A 18 36.46 15.23 45.63
CA LEU A 18 35.99 16.57 46.00
C LEU A 18 36.69 17.66 45.18
N ALA A 19 38.02 17.58 45.02
CA ALA A 19 38.78 18.53 44.19
C ALA A 19 38.32 18.50 42.72
N LYS A 20 38.13 17.30 42.15
CA LYS A 20 37.59 17.10 40.79
C LYS A 20 36.19 17.70 40.63
N THR A 21 35.26 17.44 41.57
CA THR A 21 33.90 17.98 41.50
C THR A 21 33.88 19.51 41.60
N VAL A 22 34.63 20.10 42.54
CA VAL A 22 34.72 21.57 42.68
C VAL A 22 35.28 22.21 41.41
N TYR A 23 36.33 21.64 40.81
CA TYR A 23 36.89 22.14 39.55
C TYR A 23 35.89 22.01 38.39
N SER A 24 35.19 20.87 38.27
CA SER A 24 34.17 20.66 37.23
C SER A 24 33.05 21.70 37.32
N HIS A 25 32.46 21.90 38.51
CA HIS A 25 31.40 22.88 38.71
C HIS A 25 31.90 24.33 38.47
N LEU A 26 33.14 24.64 38.84
CA LEU A 26 33.76 25.94 38.54
C LEU A 26 33.93 26.15 37.02
N PHE A 27 34.38 25.12 36.30
CA PHE A 27 34.50 25.17 34.83
C PHE A 27 33.13 25.37 34.17
N ASP A 28 32.12 24.59 34.57
CA ASP A 28 30.73 24.75 34.10
C ASP A 28 30.20 26.15 34.41
N HIS A 29 30.51 26.72 35.57
CA HIS A 29 30.14 28.10 35.92
C HIS A 29 30.83 29.12 35.00
N VAL A 30 32.12 28.97 34.70
CA VAL A 30 32.85 29.85 33.77
C VAL A 30 32.24 29.78 32.38
N VAL A 31 31.97 28.59 31.85
CA VAL A 31 31.32 28.40 30.54
C VAL A 31 29.93 29.04 30.51
N ASN A 32 29.11 28.81 31.54
CA ASN A 32 27.79 29.44 31.67
C ASN A 32 27.87 30.97 31.77
N ARG A 33 28.87 31.50 32.48
CA ARG A 33 29.08 32.95 32.61
C ARG A 33 29.50 33.57 31.28
N VAL A 34 30.38 32.90 30.51
CA VAL A 34 30.75 33.33 29.15
C VAL A 34 29.53 33.31 28.23
N ASN A 35 28.72 32.26 28.25
CA ASN A 35 27.49 32.18 27.45
C ASN A 35 26.49 33.31 27.79
N GLN A 36 26.37 33.68 29.07
CA GLN A 36 25.53 34.81 29.49
C GLN A 36 26.03 36.18 29.01
N CYS A 37 27.31 36.32 28.66
CA CYS A 37 27.85 37.55 28.06
C CYS A 37 27.44 37.70 26.58
N PHE A 38 26.95 36.63 25.95
CA PHE A 38 26.46 36.61 24.57
C PHE A 38 24.98 36.16 24.54
N PRO A 39 24.06 36.92 25.16
CA PRO A 39 22.65 36.56 25.19
C PRO A 39 22.09 36.50 23.77
N PHE A 40 21.41 35.41 23.45
CA PHE A 40 21.07 35.06 22.08
C PHE A 40 19.55 34.97 21.91
N GLU A 41 18.99 35.80 21.03
CA GLU A 41 17.58 35.73 20.65
C GLU A 41 17.32 34.54 19.71
N THR A 42 16.07 34.07 19.62
CA THR A 42 15.73 32.80 18.93
C THR A 42 16.21 32.76 17.46
N SER A 43 17.05 31.79 17.11
CA SER A 43 17.44 31.51 15.72
C SER A 43 16.87 30.18 15.20
N SER A 44 16.58 30.15 13.91
CA SER A 44 16.18 28.96 13.16
C SER A 44 17.37 28.07 12.73
N PHE A 45 18.60 28.59 12.73
CA PHE A 45 19.80 27.91 12.23
C PHE A 45 21.05 28.26 13.05
N PHE A 46 22.04 27.37 13.06
CA PHE A 46 23.35 27.61 13.66
C PHE A 46 24.47 27.00 12.81
N ILE A 47 25.68 27.53 12.98
CA ILE A 47 26.92 26.91 12.49
C ILE A 47 27.76 26.62 13.73
N GLY A 48 27.98 25.33 14.02
CA GLY A 48 28.83 24.89 15.13
C GLY A 48 30.25 24.61 14.65
N VAL A 49 31.24 25.07 15.40
CA VAL A 49 32.63 24.64 15.26
C VAL A 49 32.94 23.69 16.40
N LEU A 50 33.28 22.44 16.07
CA LEU A 50 33.73 21.44 17.03
C LEU A 50 35.26 21.35 16.94
N ASP A 51 35.95 21.80 17.98
CA ASP A 51 37.38 21.58 18.17
C ASP A 51 37.57 20.46 19.21
N ILE A 52 38.42 19.48 18.87
CA ILE A 52 38.66 18.29 19.70
C ILE A 52 40.04 17.70 19.39
N ALA A 53 40.67 17.11 20.41
CA ALA A 53 41.91 16.37 20.26
C ALA A 53 41.77 15.22 19.24
N GLY A 54 42.78 15.09 18.39
CA GLY A 54 42.91 13.95 17.47
C GLY A 54 43.26 12.65 18.19
N PHE A 55 43.53 11.61 17.42
CA PHE A 55 43.96 10.32 17.94
C PHE A 55 45.31 10.43 18.68
N GLU A 56 45.38 9.96 19.92
CA GLU A 56 46.58 10.00 20.76
C GLU A 56 47.28 8.65 20.78
N TYR A 57 48.61 8.67 20.61
CA TYR A 57 49.45 7.48 20.69
C TYR A 57 50.78 7.84 21.33
N PHE A 58 50.94 7.43 22.59
CA PHE A 58 52.18 7.55 23.34
C PHE A 58 52.79 6.16 23.59
N GLU A 59 54.00 6.15 24.14
CA GLU A 59 54.70 4.93 24.55
C GLU A 59 53.98 4.22 25.72
N HIS A 60 53.38 5.02 26.62
CA HIS A 60 52.54 4.58 27.73
C HIS A 60 51.18 5.28 27.60
N ASN A 61 50.08 4.53 27.47
CA ASN A 61 48.72 5.08 27.31
C ASN A 61 47.84 4.63 28.46
N SER A 62 47.13 5.57 29.09
CA SER A 62 46.24 5.28 30.23
C SER A 62 44.76 5.51 29.88
N PHE A 63 43.89 5.58 30.89
CA PHE A 63 42.43 5.67 30.74
C PHE A 63 41.99 6.94 29.99
N GLU A 64 42.76 8.02 30.10
CA GLU A 64 42.54 9.29 29.40
C GLU A 64 42.70 9.10 27.88
N GLN A 65 43.81 8.52 27.43
CA GLN A 65 44.04 8.17 26.01
C GLN A 65 42.98 7.19 25.51
N PHE A 66 42.59 6.22 26.34
CA PHE A 66 41.53 5.26 26.00
C PHE A 66 40.20 5.99 25.70
N CYS A 67 39.80 6.97 26.53
CA CYS A 67 38.61 7.78 26.28
C CYS A 67 38.75 8.66 25.02
N ILE A 68 39.91 9.29 24.80
CA ILE A 68 40.19 10.14 23.63
C ILE A 68 40.14 9.32 22.32
N ASN A 69 40.75 8.14 22.32
CA ASN A 69 40.78 7.26 21.16
C ASN A 69 39.43 6.60 20.88
N TYR A 70 38.66 6.24 21.92
CA TYR A 70 37.26 5.84 21.78
C TYR A 70 36.40 6.96 21.15
N CYS A 71 36.59 8.21 21.57
CA CYS A 71 35.91 9.36 20.96
C CYS A 71 36.27 9.51 19.47
N ASN A 72 37.56 9.45 19.15
CA ASN A 72 38.05 9.50 17.77
C ASN A 72 37.54 8.32 16.93
N GLU A 73 37.39 7.12 17.48
CA GLU A 73 36.82 5.95 16.79
C GLU A 73 35.37 6.19 16.36
N LYS A 74 34.52 6.77 17.23
CA LYS A 74 33.13 7.12 16.88
C LYS A 74 33.04 8.31 15.93
N LEU A 75 33.89 9.33 16.09
CA LEU A 75 33.95 10.45 15.15
C LEU A 75 34.45 10.01 13.76
N GLN A 76 35.36 9.03 13.71
CA GLN A 76 35.80 8.43 12.45
C GLN A 76 34.69 7.60 11.79
N GLN A 77 33.88 6.87 12.57
CA GLN A 77 32.69 6.19 12.03
C GLN A 77 31.72 7.19 11.40
N PHE A 78 31.39 8.26 12.14
CA PHE A 78 30.52 9.34 11.65
C PHE A 78 31.08 10.01 10.38
N PHE A 79 32.38 10.26 10.33
CA PHE A 79 33.07 10.80 9.16
C PHE A 79 32.99 9.85 7.95
N ASN A 80 33.25 8.56 8.14
CA ASN A 80 33.14 7.54 7.10
C ASN A 80 31.69 7.43 6.57
N GLU A 81 30.69 7.36 7.47
CA GLU A 81 29.25 7.35 7.17
C GLU A 81 28.86 8.57 6.31
N ARG A 82 29.31 9.75 6.73
CA ARG A 82 28.99 11.03 6.08
C ARG A 82 29.62 11.15 4.69
N ILE A 83 30.92 10.86 4.56
CA ILE A 83 31.65 10.92 3.28
C ILE A 83 31.06 9.92 2.28
N LEU A 84 30.76 8.69 2.71
CA LEU A 84 30.13 7.69 1.85
C LEU A 84 28.76 8.16 1.34
N LYS A 85 27.92 8.70 2.23
CA LYS A 85 26.60 9.21 1.86
C LYS A 85 26.69 10.34 0.84
N GLU A 86 27.58 11.30 1.04
CA GLU A 86 27.77 12.43 0.11
C GLU A 86 28.33 11.98 -1.26
N GLU A 87 29.19 10.97 -1.27
CA GLU A 87 29.69 10.35 -2.51
C GLU A 87 28.58 9.63 -3.28
N GLN A 88 27.72 8.87 -2.59
CA GLN A 88 26.56 8.23 -3.20
C GLN A 88 25.53 9.25 -3.72
N GLU A 89 25.22 10.28 -2.94
CA GLU A 89 24.35 11.40 -3.36
C GLU A 89 24.92 12.12 -4.60
N LEU A 90 26.24 12.29 -4.69
CA LEU A 90 26.91 12.83 -5.88
C LEU A 90 26.73 11.91 -7.10
N TYR A 91 26.92 10.59 -6.96
CA TYR A 91 26.74 9.63 -8.06
C TYR A 91 25.29 9.58 -8.56
N GLN A 92 24.31 9.69 -7.65
CA GLN A 92 22.89 9.78 -7.99
C GLN A 92 22.59 11.11 -8.71
N ARG A 93 23.09 12.24 -8.20
CA ARG A 93 22.92 13.58 -8.79
C ARG A 93 23.53 13.68 -10.19
N GLU A 94 24.66 13.04 -10.42
CA GLU A 94 25.32 12.96 -11.73
C GLU A 94 24.76 11.83 -12.63
N GLY A 95 23.82 11.02 -12.12
CA GLY A 95 23.12 9.98 -12.89
C GLY A 95 24.00 8.81 -13.33
N LEU A 96 25.03 8.46 -12.54
CA LEU A 96 26.04 7.46 -12.93
C LEU A 96 25.54 6.01 -12.89
N GLY A 97 24.47 5.73 -12.13
CA GLY A 97 23.91 4.36 -12.00
C GLY A 97 24.87 3.36 -11.35
N VAL A 98 25.71 3.82 -10.41
CA VAL A 98 26.69 2.99 -9.69
C VAL A 98 25.99 2.30 -8.52
N ASN A 99 26.33 1.04 -8.29
CA ASN A 99 25.86 0.28 -7.13
C ASN A 99 26.42 0.86 -5.82
N GLU A 100 25.80 0.49 -4.70
CA GLU A 100 26.25 0.90 -3.37
C GLU A 100 27.71 0.47 -3.12
N VAL A 101 28.55 1.40 -2.69
CA VAL A 101 29.97 1.14 -2.42
C VAL A 101 30.09 0.47 -1.05
N ARG A 102 30.53 -0.79 -1.03
CA ARG A 102 30.80 -1.53 0.20
C ARG A 102 32.01 -0.92 0.91
N TYR A 103 31.84 -0.48 2.15
CA TYR A 103 32.90 0.07 2.99
C TYR A 103 33.26 -0.88 4.15
N VAL A 104 34.41 -0.61 4.78
CA VAL A 104 34.81 -1.25 6.03
C VAL A 104 34.37 -0.35 7.18
N ASP A 105 33.32 -0.77 7.88
CA ASP A 105 32.87 -0.14 9.12
C ASP A 105 33.83 -0.48 10.28
N ASN A 106 33.90 0.40 11.28
CA ASN A 106 34.65 0.21 12.51
C ASN A 106 33.73 -0.01 13.74
N GLN A 107 32.44 -0.24 13.52
CA GLN A 107 31.46 -0.65 14.54
C GLN A 107 31.96 -1.80 15.43
N ASP A 108 32.72 -2.76 14.89
CA ASP A 108 33.29 -3.88 15.66
C ASP A 108 34.29 -3.43 16.75
N CYS A 109 35.03 -2.35 16.49
CA CYS A 109 35.92 -1.75 17.49
C CYS A 109 35.15 -0.89 18.50
N ILE A 110 34.05 -0.27 18.07
CA ILE A 110 33.15 0.50 18.95
C ILE A 110 32.42 -0.46 19.89
N ASP A 111 31.88 -1.57 19.39
CA ASP A 111 31.20 -2.60 20.18
C ASP A 111 32.14 -3.23 21.21
N LEU A 112 33.39 -3.55 20.85
CA LEU A 112 34.41 -4.01 21.80
C LEU A 112 34.54 -3.07 23.01
N ILE A 113 34.45 -1.75 22.80
CA ILE A 113 34.62 -0.74 23.84
C ILE A 113 33.32 -0.49 24.60
N GLU A 114 32.19 -0.30 23.91
CA GLU A 114 30.95 0.23 24.49
C GLU A 114 29.78 -0.76 24.60
N ALA A 115 29.86 -1.97 24.05
CA ALA A 115 28.73 -2.91 24.08
C ALA A 115 28.28 -3.21 25.52
N LYS A 116 26.96 -3.39 25.70
CA LYS A 116 26.39 -3.68 27.02
C LYS A 116 26.76 -5.10 27.47
N LEU A 117 27.02 -5.29 28.77
CA LEU A 117 27.43 -6.53 29.47
C LEU A 117 28.81 -7.09 29.08
N ILE A 118 29.33 -6.76 27.89
CA ILE A 118 30.59 -7.30 27.37
C ILE A 118 31.63 -6.25 27.01
N GLY A 119 31.26 -5.00 26.70
CA GLY A 119 32.23 -3.98 26.28
C GLY A 119 33.19 -3.59 27.40
N VAL A 120 34.41 -3.20 27.05
CA VAL A 120 35.48 -2.85 28.01
C VAL A 120 35.02 -1.83 29.07
N LEU A 121 34.23 -0.82 28.68
CA LEU A 121 33.67 0.17 29.61
C LEU A 121 32.66 -0.43 30.60
N ASP A 122 31.85 -1.41 30.19
CA ASP A 122 30.86 -2.03 31.07
C ASP A 122 31.53 -3.05 32.01
N ILE A 123 32.59 -3.73 31.56
CA ILE A 123 33.45 -4.57 32.42
C ILE A 123 34.14 -3.72 33.49
N LEU A 124 34.63 -2.52 33.15
CA LEU A 124 35.26 -1.59 34.09
C LEU A 124 34.27 -1.06 35.16
N ASP A 125 33.00 -0.95 34.78
CA ASP A 125 31.88 -0.60 35.66
C ASP A 125 31.41 -1.78 36.52
N GLU A 126 31.51 -3.02 36.03
CA GLU A 126 31.29 -4.25 36.81
C GLU A 126 32.37 -4.41 37.88
N GLU A 127 33.66 -4.23 37.52
CA GLU A 127 34.80 -4.30 38.44
C GLU A 127 34.64 -3.30 39.60
N ASN A 128 34.32 -2.04 39.30
CA ASN A 128 34.12 -0.99 40.30
C ASN A 128 32.98 -1.26 41.30
N ARG A 129 32.11 -2.25 41.03
CA ARG A 129 31.02 -2.66 41.94
C ARG A 129 31.38 -3.86 42.81
N LEU A 130 32.56 -4.47 42.61
CA LEU A 130 33.04 -5.57 43.43
C LEU A 130 33.45 -5.10 44.84
N PRO A 131 33.37 -5.97 45.87
CA PRO A 131 33.79 -5.61 47.24
C PRO A 131 35.28 -5.29 47.37
N GLN A 132 36.11 -5.83 46.47
CA GLN A 132 37.54 -5.58 46.33
C GLN A 132 37.84 -5.45 44.83
N PRO A 133 37.82 -4.24 44.27
CA PRO A 133 38.07 -4.05 42.85
C PRO A 133 39.58 -4.08 42.55
N SER A 134 39.98 -4.62 41.39
CA SER A 134 41.39 -4.78 41.00
C SER A 134 41.61 -4.58 39.50
N ASP A 135 42.56 -3.73 39.14
CA ASP A 135 42.98 -3.50 37.75
C ASP A 135 43.45 -4.82 37.07
N GLN A 136 44.10 -5.71 37.82
CA GLN A 136 44.57 -7.02 37.33
C GLN A 136 43.40 -7.98 37.06
N HIS A 137 42.37 -7.94 37.90
CA HIS A 137 41.15 -8.74 37.69
C HIS A 137 40.39 -8.22 36.47
N PHE A 138 40.17 -6.91 36.37
CA PHE A 138 39.59 -6.24 35.21
C PHE A 138 40.29 -6.66 33.90
N THR A 139 41.62 -6.56 33.85
CA THR A 139 42.42 -6.90 32.66
C THR A 139 42.25 -8.37 32.27
N SER A 140 42.27 -9.26 33.26
CA SER A 140 42.04 -10.70 33.07
C SER A 140 40.64 -10.99 32.52
N VAL A 141 39.60 -10.31 33.04
CA VAL A 141 38.21 -10.45 32.58
C VAL A 141 38.03 -9.90 31.18
N VAL A 142 38.69 -8.79 30.80
CA VAL A 142 38.69 -8.27 29.42
C VAL A 142 39.26 -9.30 28.45
N HIS A 143 40.44 -9.86 28.72
CA HIS A 143 41.05 -10.91 27.88
C HIS A 143 40.23 -12.20 27.88
N GLN A 144 39.53 -12.54 28.97
CA GLN A 144 38.67 -13.72 29.05
C GLN A 144 37.37 -13.56 28.23
N LYS A 145 36.66 -12.43 28.36
CA LYS A 145 35.41 -12.15 27.64
C LYS A 145 35.64 -11.97 26.12
N HIS A 146 36.82 -11.50 25.70
CA HIS A 146 37.13 -11.13 24.29
C HIS A 146 38.28 -11.93 23.65
N LYS A 147 38.58 -13.13 24.15
CA LYS A 147 39.75 -13.94 23.75
C LYS A 147 39.94 -14.11 22.23
N ASP A 148 38.84 -14.27 21.49
CA ASP A 148 38.84 -14.53 20.05
C ASP A 148 38.59 -13.26 19.20
N HIS A 149 38.47 -12.08 19.83
CA HIS A 149 38.16 -10.83 19.14
C HIS A 149 39.39 -10.25 18.43
N PHE A 150 39.38 -10.21 17.09
CA PHE A 150 40.56 -9.87 16.28
C PHE A 150 41.13 -8.45 16.51
N ARG A 151 40.34 -7.52 17.06
CA ARG A 151 40.79 -6.18 17.46
C ARG A 151 41.57 -6.17 18.78
N LEU A 152 41.38 -7.16 19.66
CA LEU A 152 42.06 -7.25 20.96
C LEU A 152 43.33 -8.11 20.84
N SER A 153 44.36 -7.78 21.61
CA SER A 153 45.59 -8.58 21.71
C SER A 153 46.28 -8.36 23.06
N ILE A 154 47.03 -9.36 23.53
CA ILE A 154 47.87 -9.24 24.73
C ILE A 154 49.15 -8.42 24.44
N PRO A 155 49.70 -7.67 25.42
CA PRO A 155 50.91 -6.84 25.25
C PRO A 155 52.11 -7.61 24.67
N ARG A 156 52.31 -8.86 25.11
CA ARG A 156 53.39 -9.76 24.63
C ARG A 156 53.37 -10.06 23.13
N LYS A 157 52.24 -9.87 22.43
CA LYS A 157 52.13 -10.00 20.96
C LYS A 157 52.54 -8.72 20.20
N SER A 158 52.93 -7.66 20.90
CA SER A 158 53.37 -6.40 20.26
C SER A 158 54.69 -6.56 19.50
N LYS A 159 54.88 -5.73 18.47
CA LYS A 159 56.17 -5.60 17.76
C LYS A 159 57.17 -4.73 18.54
N LEU A 160 56.68 -3.84 19.41
CA LEU A 160 57.52 -2.90 20.17
C LEU A 160 58.05 -3.58 21.44
N ALA A 161 59.35 -3.41 21.72
CA ALA A 161 60.00 -4.04 22.86
C ALA A 161 59.39 -3.61 24.20
N VAL A 162 59.07 -2.32 24.34
CA VAL A 162 58.49 -1.70 25.54
C VAL A 162 57.19 -2.40 25.94
N HIS A 163 56.26 -2.54 25.00
CA HIS A 163 54.98 -3.23 25.24
C HIS A 163 55.13 -4.72 25.59
N ARG A 164 56.22 -5.38 25.20
CA ARG A 164 56.45 -6.80 25.55
C ARG A 164 56.92 -7.00 27.00
N ASN A 165 57.37 -5.94 27.66
CA ASN A 165 57.76 -5.96 29.08
C ASN A 165 56.54 -5.84 30.01
N ILE A 166 55.41 -5.33 29.51
CA ILE A 166 54.13 -5.27 30.24
C ILE A 166 53.56 -6.69 30.37
N ARG A 167 53.07 -7.06 31.55
CA ARG A 167 52.46 -8.37 31.76
C ARG A 167 51.05 -8.44 31.16
N ASP A 168 50.58 -9.64 30.84
CA ASP A 168 49.24 -9.82 30.25
C ASP A 168 48.09 -9.41 31.20
N ASP A 169 48.35 -9.34 32.51
CA ASP A 169 47.45 -8.86 33.56
C ASP A 169 47.57 -7.34 33.86
N GLU A 170 48.46 -6.62 33.17
CA GLU A 170 48.74 -5.19 33.38
C GLU A 170 48.43 -4.32 32.14
N GLY A 171 47.97 -4.92 31.04
CA GLY A 171 47.60 -4.17 29.85
C GLY A 171 46.87 -4.98 28.77
N PHE A 172 46.34 -4.24 27.80
CA PHE A 172 45.73 -4.81 26.58
C PHE A 172 46.01 -3.93 25.36
N ILE A 173 45.99 -4.52 24.18
CA ILE A 173 46.18 -3.84 22.89
C ILE A 173 44.86 -3.83 22.12
N ILE A 174 44.39 -2.65 21.70
CA ILE A 174 43.26 -2.48 20.78
C ILE A 174 43.75 -1.97 19.43
N ARG A 175 43.26 -2.59 18.34
CA ARG A 175 43.50 -2.19 16.95
C ARG A 175 42.46 -1.18 16.47
N HIS A 176 42.66 0.08 16.82
CA HIS A 176 41.89 1.22 16.32
C HIS A 176 42.03 1.42 14.80
N PHE A 177 41.21 2.28 14.21
CA PHE A 177 41.36 2.66 12.79
C PHE A 177 42.76 3.21 12.45
N ALA A 178 43.40 3.91 13.41
CA ALA A 178 44.72 4.51 13.28
C ALA A 178 45.89 3.52 13.46
N GLY A 179 45.66 2.39 14.16
CA GLY A 179 46.72 1.44 14.50
C GLY A 179 46.48 0.69 15.82
N ALA A 180 47.47 -0.08 16.24
CA ALA A 180 47.43 -0.86 17.48
C ALA A 180 47.99 -0.04 18.67
N VAL A 181 47.12 0.32 19.61
CA VAL A 181 47.47 1.06 20.84
C VAL A 181 47.53 0.10 22.01
N CYS A 182 48.60 0.18 22.82
CA CYS A 182 48.73 -0.57 24.07
C CYS A 182 48.30 0.34 25.23
N TYR A 183 47.32 -0.12 26.01
CA TYR A 183 46.82 0.57 27.20
C TYR A 183 47.29 -0.18 28.44
N GLU A 184 47.86 0.55 29.39
CA GLU A 184 48.27 0.04 30.71
C GLU A 184 47.11 0.21 31.68
N THR A 185 46.63 -0.90 32.24
CA THR A 185 45.39 -0.91 33.04
C THR A 185 45.58 -0.44 34.48
N MET A 186 46.80 -0.16 34.90
CA MET A 186 47.08 0.41 36.22
C MET A 186 46.28 1.71 36.43
N GLN A 187 45.57 1.79 37.56
CA GLN A 187 44.66 2.88 37.95
C GLN A 187 43.41 3.04 37.06
N PHE A 188 43.09 2.13 36.12
CA PHE A 188 41.85 2.26 35.32
C PHE A 188 40.60 2.23 36.21
N VAL A 189 40.56 1.34 37.20
CA VAL A 189 39.43 1.22 38.13
C VAL A 189 39.27 2.52 38.92
N GLU A 190 40.36 3.03 39.49
CA GLU A 190 40.38 4.26 40.30
C GLU A 190 39.98 5.49 39.48
N LYS A 191 40.54 5.66 38.28
CA LYS A 191 40.24 6.78 37.38
C LYS A 191 38.80 6.77 36.87
N ASN A 192 38.17 5.61 36.73
CA ASN A 192 36.76 5.50 36.34
C ASN A 192 35.78 5.86 37.48
N ASN A 193 36.23 5.92 38.73
CA ASN A 193 35.38 6.18 39.89
C ASN A 193 35.33 7.68 40.25
N ASP A 194 34.20 8.33 39.94
CA ASP A 194 33.92 9.74 40.25
C ASP A 194 32.90 9.91 41.39
N ALA A 195 32.79 8.91 42.28
CA ALA A 195 31.80 8.92 43.35
C ALA A 195 32.18 9.85 44.51
N LEU A 196 31.59 11.06 44.53
CA LEU A 196 31.71 11.98 45.67
C LEU A 196 30.99 11.43 46.91
N HIS A 197 31.64 11.53 48.08
CA HIS A 197 31.04 11.14 49.35
C HIS A 197 30.00 12.17 49.80
N MET A 198 28.77 11.73 50.10
CA MET A 198 27.64 12.62 50.45
C MET A 198 27.94 13.57 51.62
N SER A 199 28.79 13.17 52.58
CA SER A 199 29.18 14.08 53.68
C SER A 199 30.08 15.23 53.23
N LEU A 200 30.86 15.05 52.15
CA LEU A 200 31.67 16.11 51.56
C LEU A 200 30.79 17.03 50.69
N GLU A 201 29.85 16.47 49.95
CA GLU A 201 28.82 17.24 49.22
C GLU A 201 28.00 18.12 50.18
N SER A 202 27.48 17.54 51.28
CA SER A 202 26.75 18.30 52.31
C SER A 202 27.61 19.40 52.94
N LEU A 203 28.89 19.11 53.23
CA LEU A 203 29.83 20.10 53.79
C LEU A 203 30.05 21.31 52.86
N ILE A 204 30.07 21.10 51.54
CA ILE A 204 30.18 22.20 50.56
C ILE A 204 28.87 23.01 50.50
N CYS A 205 27.71 22.35 50.57
CA CYS A 205 26.42 23.03 50.66
C CYS A 205 26.25 23.85 51.97
N GLU A 206 26.95 23.46 53.04
CA GLU A 206 27.03 24.20 54.32
C GLU A 206 28.09 25.32 54.31
N SER A 207 28.80 25.54 53.21
CA SER A 207 29.86 26.57 53.13
C SER A 207 29.32 27.97 53.44
N LYS A 208 30.11 28.76 54.19
CA LYS A 208 29.78 30.16 54.47
C LYS A 208 29.84 31.02 53.21
N ASP A 209 30.72 30.68 52.27
CA ASP A 209 30.81 31.36 50.99
C ASP A 209 29.56 31.09 50.14
N LYS A 210 28.97 32.15 49.60
CA LYS A 210 27.80 32.08 48.72
C LYS A 210 28.16 31.53 47.34
N PHE A 211 29.34 31.88 46.80
CA PHE A 211 29.78 31.44 45.48
C PHE A 211 29.98 29.91 45.47
N VAL A 212 30.70 29.38 46.46
CA VAL A 212 30.94 27.94 46.62
C VAL A 212 29.64 27.13 46.70
N ARG A 213 28.60 27.64 47.38
CA ARG A 213 27.27 27.01 47.40
C ARG A 213 26.58 27.06 46.04
N GLN A 214 26.59 28.21 45.37
CA GLN A 214 25.97 28.38 44.04
C GLN A 214 26.52 27.42 42.97
N LEU A 215 27.81 27.05 43.07
CA LEU A 215 28.42 26.03 42.20
C LEU A 215 27.74 24.65 42.32
N PHE A 216 27.20 24.30 43.51
CA PHE A 216 26.55 23.01 43.77
C PHE A 216 25.02 23.08 43.71
N GLU A 217 24.42 24.24 44.03
CA GLU A 217 22.98 24.52 43.87
C GLU A 217 22.51 24.43 42.41
N SER A 218 23.40 24.67 41.45
CA SER A 218 23.05 24.68 40.01
C SER A 218 22.61 23.29 39.48
N ASN A 219 23.04 22.19 40.13
CA ASN A 219 22.73 20.82 39.72
C ASN A 219 21.49 20.22 40.43
N THR A 220 20.98 20.82 41.50
CA THR A 220 19.90 20.25 42.33
C THR A 220 18.48 20.60 41.88
N ASN A 221 18.30 21.41 40.82
CA ASN A 221 16.98 21.71 40.25
C ASN A 221 16.27 20.49 39.59
N ASN A 222 16.93 19.33 39.48
CA ASN A 222 16.31 18.07 39.07
C ASN A 222 15.63 17.34 40.26
N ASN A 223 14.49 17.89 40.69
CA ASN A 223 13.41 17.27 41.48
C ASN A 223 13.62 15.81 41.94
N LYS A 224 14.24 15.58 43.12
CA LYS A 224 14.01 14.41 44.00
C LYS A 224 14.23 14.78 45.47
N ASP A 225 13.38 14.26 46.35
CA ASP A 225 13.49 14.45 47.80
C ASP A 225 14.88 14.05 48.35
N PRO A 226 15.56 14.92 49.12
CA PRO A 226 16.86 14.60 49.71
C PRO A 226 16.81 13.53 50.82
N LYS A 227 15.60 13.07 51.22
CA LYS A 227 15.40 12.16 52.36
C LYS A 227 15.62 10.66 52.08
N GLN A 228 15.76 10.20 50.83
CA GLN A 228 15.76 8.77 50.49
C GLN A 228 17.10 8.13 50.11
N LYS A 229 18.24 8.85 50.17
CA LYS A 229 19.57 8.29 49.78
C LYS A 229 20.65 8.27 50.87
N ALA A 230 20.32 8.56 52.13
CA ALA A 230 21.29 8.51 53.22
C ALA A 230 21.78 7.07 53.49
N GLY A 231 22.98 6.73 52.99
CA GLY A 231 23.71 5.53 53.44
C GLY A 231 24.49 4.71 52.40
N LYS A 232 24.33 4.96 51.09
CA LYS A 232 25.09 4.22 50.06
C LYS A 232 25.77 5.17 49.07
N LEU A 233 27.10 5.08 48.99
CA LEU A 233 27.87 5.73 47.94
C LEU A 233 27.36 5.21 46.59
N SER A 234 26.77 6.10 45.78
CA SER A 234 26.38 5.73 44.43
C SER A 234 27.62 5.80 43.56
N PHE A 235 28.10 4.65 43.07
CA PHE A 235 29.17 4.64 42.07
C PHE A 235 28.76 5.49 40.86
N ILE A 236 29.66 6.38 40.42
CA ILE A 236 29.51 7.22 39.24
C ILE A 236 30.68 6.87 38.31
N SER A 237 30.36 6.34 37.15
CA SER A 237 31.32 5.95 36.12
C SER A 237 31.66 7.13 35.23
N VAL A 238 32.96 7.45 35.14
CA VAL A 238 33.47 8.41 34.15
C VAL A 238 33.23 7.89 32.74
N GLY A 239 33.49 6.60 32.48
CA GLY A 239 33.34 5.98 31.17
C GLY A 239 31.90 6.01 30.64
N ASN A 240 30.91 5.65 31.46
CA ASN A 240 29.50 5.70 31.06
C ASN A 240 28.96 7.15 30.96
N LYS A 241 29.45 8.08 31.79
CA LYS A 241 29.16 9.54 31.66
C LYS A 241 29.68 10.07 30.32
N PHE A 242 30.94 9.78 30.00
CA PHE A 242 31.59 10.16 28.75
C PHE A 242 30.89 9.57 27.52
N LYS A 243 30.60 8.26 27.53
CA LYS A 243 29.80 7.58 26.49
C LYS A 243 28.44 8.26 26.25
N THR A 244 27.74 8.62 27.32
CA THR A 244 26.42 9.27 27.22
C THR A 244 26.54 10.66 26.60
N GLN A 245 27.52 11.46 27.03
CA GLN A 245 27.79 12.79 26.48
C GLN A 245 28.22 12.72 24.99
N LEU A 246 29.07 11.76 24.64
CA LEU A 246 29.53 11.53 23.27
C LEU A 246 28.38 11.12 22.33
N ASN A 247 27.47 10.27 22.78
CA ASN A 247 26.28 9.90 22.00
C ASN A 247 25.37 11.12 21.72
N LEU A 248 25.15 11.98 22.73
CA LEU A 248 24.39 13.23 22.55
C LEU A 248 25.09 14.22 21.60
N LEU A 249 26.43 14.23 21.56
CA LEU A 249 27.20 15.00 20.57
C LEU A 249 27.01 14.43 19.16
N LEU A 250 27.14 13.12 18.98
CA LEU A 250 26.98 12.44 17.69
C LEU A 250 25.57 12.58 17.12
N GLU A 251 24.53 12.57 17.95
CA GLU A 251 23.15 12.86 17.53
C GLU A 251 22.97 14.29 16.99
N LYS A 252 23.61 15.28 17.63
CA LYS A 252 23.64 16.67 17.13
C LYS A 252 24.42 16.80 15.82
N LEU A 253 25.54 16.09 15.69
CA LEU A 253 26.32 16.06 14.44
C LEU A 253 25.52 15.40 13.30
N ARG A 254 24.83 14.28 13.56
CA ARG A 254 23.98 13.58 12.57
C ARG A 254 22.80 14.40 12.07
N SER A 255 22.26 15.32 12.88
CA SER A 255 21.17 16.22 12.49
C SER A 255 21.64 17.50 11.76
N THR A 256 22.95 17.69 11.57
CA THR A 256 23.52 18.87 10.88
C THR A 256 24.27 18.49 9.59
N GLY A 257 24.54 19.50 8.75
CA GLY A 257 25.52 19.36 7.67
C GLY A 257 26.93 19.54 8.23
N SER A 258 27.87 18.67 7.86
CA SER A 258 29.23 18.65 8.43
C SER A 258 30.27 19.07 7.40
N SER A 259 31.26 19.83 7.85
CA SER A 259 32.46 20.18 7.07
C SER A 259 33.68 19.78 7.90
N PHE A 260 34.56 18.96 7.33
CA PHE A 260 35.69 18.38 8.06
C PHE A 260 36.99 19.12 7.73
N ILE A 261 37.69 19.59 8.77
CA ILE A 261 39.01 20.22 8.67
C ILE A 261 39.99 19.33 9.45
N ARG A 262 41.08 18.91 8.80
CA ARG A 262 42.15 18.11 9.43
C ARG A 262 43.42 18.95 9.48
N CYS A 263 43.83 19.36 10.67
CA CYS A 263 45.06 20.11 10.91
C CYS A 263 46.26 19.17 10.90
N ILE A 264 47.34 19.54 10.21
CA ILE A 264 48.58 18.75 10.11
C ILE A 264 49.75 19.58 10.61
N LYS A 265 50.52 19.03 11.55
CA LYS A 265 51.75 19.61 12.09
C LYS A 265 52.94 19.24 11.18
N PRO A 266 53.61 20.20 10.53
CA PRO A 266 54.62 19.89 9.50
C PRO A 266 55.96 19.39 10.07
N ASN A 267 56.29 19.75 11.31
CA ASN A 267 57.48 19.29 12.02
C ASN A 267 57.31 19.43 13.54
N LEU A 268 58.04 18.64 14.32
CA LEU A 268 57.96 18.68 15.78
C LEU A 268 58.53 19.97 16.40
N LYS A 269 59.52 20.58 15.74
CA LYS A 269 60.27 21.77 16.20
C LYS A 269 59.49 23.10 16.11
N MET A 270 58.29 23.09 15.53
CA MET A 270 57.48 24.29 15.27
C MET A 270 58.18 25.37 14.40
N THR A 271 59.07 24.95 13.50
CA THR A 271 59.78 25.87 12.58
C THR A 271 59.06 26.03 11.25
N ASN A 272 59.13 27.23 10.65
CA ASN A 272 58.59 27.47 9.31
C ASN A 272 59.44 26.78 8.21
N HIS A 273 58.82 26.45 7.08
CA HIS A 273 59.42 25.80 5.90
C HIS A 273 60.13 24.45 6.13
N HIS A 274 60.03 23.85 7.32
CA HIS A 274 60.60 22.53 7.62
C HIS A 274 59.52 21.43 7.54
N PHE A 275 59.78 20.38 6.77
CA PHE A 275 58.82 19.32 6.42
C PHE A 275 59.34 17.95 6.84
N GLU A 276 58.72 17.34 7.85
CA GLU A 276 59.10 16.03 8.40
C GLU A 276 58.16 14.94 7.86
N GLY A 277 58.44 14.45 6.65
CA GLY A 277 57.55 13.56 5.91
C GLY A 277 57.08 12.31 6.67
N GLY A 278 57.94 11.70 7.50
CA GLY A 278 57.55 10.57 8.35
C GLY A 278 56.54 10.93 9.45
N GLN A 279 56.68 12.10 10.08
CA GLN A 279 55.74 12.60 11.08
C GLN A 279 54.40 13.00 10.45
N ILE A 280 54.45 13.59 9.25
CA ILE A 280 53.24 13.95 8.48
C ILE A 280 52.49 12.69 8.02
N LEU A 281 53.20 11.67 7.53
CA LEU A 281 52.59 10.40 7.12
C LEU A 281 51.89 9.70 8.30
N SER A 282 52.52 9.69 9.47
CA SER A 282 51.92 9.17 10.71
C SER A 282 50.61 9.91 11.05
N GLN A 283 50.60 11.25 10.99
CA GLN A 283 49.39 12.05 11.21
C GLN A 283 48.29 11.78 10.18
N LEU A 284 48.64 11.55 8.90
CA LEU A 284 47.66 11.21 7.86
C LEU A 284 47.03 9.82 8.08
N GLN A 285 47.79 8.87 8.63
CA GLN A 285 47.29 7.58 9.08
C GLN A 285 46.37 7.74 10.30
N CYS A 286 46.82 8.44 11.34
CA CYS A 286 46.07 8.67 12.58
C CYS A 286 44.82 9.57 12.41
N SER A 287 44.73 10.37 11.34
CA SER A 287 43.53 11.17 11.01
C SER A 287 42.50 10.40 10.17
N GLY A 288 42.75 9.13 9.85
CA GLY A 288 41.80 8.28 9.11
C GLY A 288 41.65 8.66 7.63
N MET A 289 42.55 9.49 7.09
CA MET A 289 42.52 9.92 5.70
C MET A 289 42.85 8.78 4.73
N VAL A 290 43.71 7.84 5.13
CA VAL A 290 44.05 6.65 4.33
C VAL A 290 42.81 5.78 4.09
N SER A 291 42.02 5.52 5.15
CA SER A 291 40.78 4.73 5.05
C SER A 291 39.74 5.36 4.11
N VAL A 292 39.68 6.70 4.04
CA VAL A 292 38.84 7.40 3.06
C VAL A 292 39.39 7.29 1.64
N LEU A 293 40.71 7.35 1.44
CA LEU A 293 41.29 7.13 0.11
C LEU A 293 41.02 5.70 -0.39
N ASP A 294 41.08 4.69 0.48
CA ASP A 294 40.74 3.31 0.14
C ASP A 294 39.25 3.15 -0.18
N LEU A 295 38.37 3.81 0.58
CA LEU A 295 36.93 3.90 0.26
C LEU A 295 36.69 4.53 -1.13
N MET A 296 37.35 5.65 -1.41
CA MET A 296 37.23 6.36 -2.69
C MET A 296 37.81 5.57 -3.87
N GLN A 297 38.82 4.71 -3.65
CA GLN A 297 39.36 3.82 -4.68
C GLN A 297 38.35 2.79 -5.19
N GLY A 298 37.40 2.34 -4.37
CA GLY A 298 36.32 1.44 -4.79
C GLY A 298 35.37 2.07 -5.83
N GLY A 299 35.22 3.40 -5.77
CA GLY A 299 34.39 4.19 -6.68
C GLY A 299 35.18 4.87 -7.81
N PHE A 300 34.96 6.17 -7.96
CA PHE A 300 35.55 7.02 -9.01
C PHE A 300 36.21 8.27 -8.38
N PRO A 301 37.46 8.14 -7.88
CA PRO A 301 38.12 9.21 -7.14
C PRO A 301 38.57 10.35 -8.05
N SER A 302 39.05 10.04 -9.26
CA SER A 302 39.48 11.04 -10.23
C SER A 302 38.28 11.56 -11.02
N ARG A 303 38.09 12.88 -11.02
CA ARG A 303 36.93 13.55 -11.61
C ARG A 303 37.39 14.82 -12.33
N ALA A 304 36.89 15.04 -13.53
CA ALA A 304 37.14 16.27 -14.28
C ALA A 304 35.86 16.73 -14.97
N SER A 305 35.60 18.04 -14.97
CA SER A 305 34.49 18.61 -15.76
C SER A 305 34.75 18.47 -17.25
N PHE A 306 33.67 18.47 -18.03
CA PHE A 306 33.78 18.48 -19.49
C PHE A 306 34.60 19.69 -20.01
N HIS A 307 34.55 20.84 -19.31
CA HIS A 307 35.29 22.04 -19.68
C HIS A 307 36.79 21.93 -19.39
N GLU A 308 37.19 21.39 -18.23
CA GLU A 308 38.61 21.18 -17.89
C GLU A 308 39.27 20.23 -18.90
N LEU A 309 38.64 19.07 -19.16
CA LEU A 309 39.12 18.11 -20.16
C LEU A 309 39.24 18.74 -21.56
N TYR A 310 38.21 19.45 -22.00
CA TYR A 310 38.24 20.15 -23.29
C TYR A 310 39.40 21.16 -23.35
N ASN A 311 39.58 21.99 -22.32
CA ASN A 311 40.64 23.00 -22.30
C ASN A 311 42.05 22.38 -22.25
N MET A 312 42.24 21.27 -21.53
CA MET A 312 43.50 20.52 -21.49
C MET A 312 43.89 19.99 -22.87
N TYR A 313 42.96 19.32 -23.57
CA TYR A 313 43.30 18.55 -24.77
C TYR A 313 43.03 19.26 -26.11
N LYS A 314 42.32 20.40 -26.12
CA LYS A 314 42.00 21.16 -27.34
C LYS A 314 43.23 21.48 -28.20
N LYS A 315 44.39 21.73 -27.59
CA LYS A 315 45.63 22.06 -28.31
C LYS A 315 46.22 20.91 -29.13
N TYR A 316 45.98 19.67 -28.72
CA TYR A 316 46.53 18.47 -29.37
C TYR A 316 45.60 17.88 -30.44
N LEU A 317 44.42 18.48 -30.66
CA LEU A 317 43.36 17.90 -31.49
C LEU A 317 43.04 18.77 -32.71
N PRO A 318 42.75 18.16 -33.88
CA PRO A 318 42.41 18.90 -35.08
C PRO A 318 41.21 19.84 -34.91
N GLU A 319 41.21 20.96 -35.63
CA GLU A 319 40.18 22.01 -35.52
C GLU A 319 38.73 21.49 -35.60
N LYS A 320 38.49 20.47 -36.44
CA LYS A 320 37.15 19.87 -36.61
C LYS A 320 36.60 19.28 -35.31
N LEU A 321 37.47 18.77 -34.42
CA LEU A 321 37.09 18.30 -33.08
C LEU A 321 37.09 19.44 -32.05
N ALA A 322 38.04 20.38 -32.16
CA ALA A 322 38.10 21.55 -31.29
C ALA A 322 36.84 22.45 -31.38
N ARG A 323 36.08 22.41 -32.49
CA ARG A 323 34.80 23.13 -32.67
C ARG A 323 33.57 22.44 -32.03
N LEU A 324 33.72 21.29 -31.38
CA LEU A 324 32.62 20.57 -30.72
C LEU A 324 32.29 21.15 -29.34
N ASP A 325 31.05 20.95 -28.88
CA ASP A 325 30.71 21.26 -27.48
C ASP A 325 31.50 20.33 -26.52
N PRO A 326 31.97 20.83 -25.36
CA PRO A 326 32.87 20.07 -24.47
C PRO A 326 32.35 18.69 -24.04
N ARG A 327 31.03 18.52 -23.92
CA ARG A 327 30.41 17.25 -23.52
C ARG A 327 30.36 16.25 -24.66
N LEU A 328 29.96 16.67 -25.87
CA LEU A 328 30.01 15.83 -27.06
C LEU A 328 31.45 15.49 -27.46
N PHE A 329 32.37 16.45 -27.32
CA PHE A 329 33.81 16.28 -27.47
C PHE A 329 34.32 15.14 -26.59
N CYS A 330 34.09 15.16 -25.27
CA CYS A 330 34.52 14.09 -24.39
C CYS A 330 33.84 12.75 -24.74
N LYS A 331 32.55 12.75 -25.04
CA LYS A 331 31.82 11.52 -25.46
C LYS A 331 32.37 10.91 -26.75
N ALA A 332 32.79 11.74 -27.69
CA ALA A 332 33.38 11.31 -28.94
C ALA A 332 34.79 10.76 -28.73
N LEU A 333 35.61 11.49 -27.98
CA LEU A 333 37.01 11.16 -27.70
C LEU A 333 37.15 9.79 -27.02
N PHE A 334 36.42 9.56 -25.92
CA PHE A 334 36.50 8.31 -25.15
C PHE A 334 36.03 7.09 -25.97
N LYS A 335 35.00 7.25 -26.81
CA LYS A 335 34.52 6.18 -27.68
C LYS A 335 35.47 5.87 -28.84
N ALA A 336 36.30 6.82 -29.28
CA ALA A 336 37.31 6.57 -30.29
C ALA A 336 38.61 5.97 -29.71
N LEU A 337 38.94 6.30 -28.45
CA LEU A 337 40.00 5.67 -27.67
C LEU A 337 39.67 4.21 -27.30
N GLY A 338 38.40 3.82 -27.34
CA GLY A 338 37.98 2.45 -27.03
C GLY A 338 38.10 2.09 -25.55
N LEU A 339 38.15 3.08 -24.65
CA LEU A 339 38.18 2.86 -23.21
C LEU A 339 36.96 2.05 -22.75
N ASN A 340 37.14 1.17 -21.77
CA ASN A 340 36.06 0.36 -21.23
C ASN A 340 35.06 1.23 -20.45
N GLU A 341 33.75 1.01 -20.63
CA GLU A 341 32.70 1.70 -19.86
C GLU A 341 32.69 1.32 -18.35
N ASN A 342 33.61 0.45 -17.90
CA ASN A 342 33.89 0.15 -16.50
C ASN A 342 35.01 1.02 -15.89
N ASP A 343 35.91 1.55 -16.72
CA ASP A 343 37.07 2.36 -16.31
C ASP A 343 36.69 3.84 -16.11
N TYR A 344 35.64 4.29 -16.79
CA TYR A 344 35.10 5.64 -16.67
C TYR A 344 33.56 5.65 -16.75
N LYS A 345 32.93 6.68 -16.19
CA LYS A 345 31.49 6.97 -16.33
C LYS A 345 31.26 8.43 -16.71
N PHE A 346 30.23 8.67 -17.52
CA PHE A 346 29.79 10.01 -17.89
C PHE A 346 28.67 10.49 -16.98
N GLY A 347 28.96 11.53 -16.18
CA GLY A 347 27.95 12.25 -15.43
C GLY A 347 27.14 13.24 -16.26
N LEU A 348 26.37 14.08 -15.58
CA LEU A 348 25.68 15.24 -16.13
C LEU A 348 26.65 16.37 -16.44
N THR A 349 27.60 16.65 -15.54
CA THR A 349 28.55 17.78 -15.59
C THR A 349 30.02 17.37 -15.65
N LYS A 350 30.36 16.15 -15.17
CA LYS A 350 31.74 15.65 -15.06
C LYS A 350 31.93 14.28 -15.71
N VAL A 351 33.19 13.94 -15.98
CA VAL A 351 33.67 12.58 -16.26
C VAL A 351 34.30 12.04 -14.98
N PHE A 352 33.96 10.79 -14.68
CA PHE A 352 34.40 10.05 -13.50
C PHE A 352 35.31 8.91 -13.95
N PHE A 353 36.47 8.73 -13.33
CA PHE A 353 37.46 7.72 -13.69
C PHE A 353 37.81 6.85 -12.48
N ARG A 354 38.07 5.57 -12.72
CA ARG A 354 38.68 4.67 -11.72
C ARG A 354 40.12 5.09 -11.38
N PRO A 355 40.69 4.62 -10.24
CA PRO A 355 42.09 4.84 -9.91
C PRO A 355 43.03 4.56 -11.08
N GLY A 356 44.03 5.43 -11.30
CA GLY A 356 45.02 5.30 -12.39
C GLY A 356 44.50 5.60 -13.81
N LYS A 357 43.21 5.37 -14.10
CA LYS A 357 42.64 5.47 -15.46
C LYS A 357 42.64 6.89 -16.04
N PHE A 358 42.65 7.92 -15.20
CA PHE A 358 42.86 9.29 -15.67
C PHE A 358 44.30 9.52 -16.18
N ALA A 359 45.31 8.93 -15.52
CA ALA A 359 46.72 9.07 -15.92
C ALA A 359 47.02 8.28 -17.21
N GLU A 360 46.48 7.06 -17.33
CA GLU A 360 46.52 6.27 -18.58
C GLU A 360 45.91 7.08 -19.74
N PHE A 361 44.74 7.68 -19.54
CA PHE A 361 44.08 8.55 -20.52
C PHE A 361 44.90 9.80 -20.88
N ASP A 362 45.44 10.53 -19.91
CA ASP A 362 46.29 11.71 -20.14
C ASP A 362 47.58 11.36 -20.89
N GLN A 363 48.19 10.20 -20.60
CA GLN A 363 49.36 9.69 -21.32
C GLN A 363 49.03 9.36 -22.78
N ILE A 364 47.90 8.68 -23.06
CA ILE A 364 47.47 8.41 -24.44
C ILE A 364 47.17 9.71 -25.19
N MET A 365 46.54 10.69 -24.54
CA MET A 365 46.25 12.00 -25.13
C MET A 365 47.49 12.86 -25.43
N LYS A 366 48.63 12.54 -24.80
CA LYS A 366 49.96 13.16 -25.04
C LYS A 366 50.86 12.32 -25.96
N SER A 367 50.39 11.18 -26.45
CA SER A 367 51.12 10.31 -27.38
C SER A 367 51.06 10.80 -28.84
N ASP A 368 51.75 10.10 -29.75
CA ASP A 368 52.14 10.61 -31.06
C ASP A 368 50.98 11.15 -31.94
N PRO A 369 51.22 12.22 -32.73
CA PRO A 369 50.21 12.85 -33.59
C PRO A 369 49.49 11.89 -34.56
N ASP A 370 50.18 10.85 -35.04
CA ASP A 370 49.60 9.87 -35.98
C ASP A 370 48.52 9.00 -35.31
N HIS A 371 48.68 8.68 -34.03
CA HIS A 371 47.67 7.95 -33.26
C HIS A 371 46.42 8.83 -33.07
N LEU A 372 46.62 10.13 -32.79
CA LEU A 372 45.54 11.12 -32.72
C LEU A 372 44.82 11.31 -34.07
N ALA A 373 45.54 11.22 -35.20
CA ALA A 373 44.94 11.31 -36.54
C ALA A 373 44.01 10.12 -36.86
N GLU A 374 44.39 8.89 -36.50
CA GLU A 374 43.53 7.71 -36.60
C GLU A 374 42.33 7.80 -35.65
N LEU A 375 42.53 8.30 -34.43
CA LEU A 375 41.47 8.59 -33.47
C LEU A 375 40.38 9.49 -34.09
N VAL A 376 40.80 10.57 -34.77
CA VAL A 376 39.91 11.56 -35.39
C VAL A 376 39.04 10.93 -36.49
N LYS A 377 39.54 9.96 -37.26
CA LYS A 377 38.73 9.24 -38.27
C LYS A 377 37.59 8.46 -37.60
N ARG A 378 37.90 7.74 -36.51
CA ARG A 378 36.92 6.97 -35.72
C ARG A 378 35.88 7.88 -35.08
N VAL A 379 36.32 8.99 -34.49
CA VAL A 379 35.44 10.05 -33.96
C VAL A 379 34.47 10.55 -35.03
N ASN A 380 34.95 10.92 -36.22
CA ASN A 380 34.11 11.54 -37.26
C ASN A 380 32.96 10.63 -37.72
N ARG A 381 33.23 9.33 -37.92
CA ARG A 381 32.19 8.34 -38.24
C ARG A 381 31.11 8.30 -37.16
N TRP A 382 31.52 8.24 -35.89
CA TRP A 382 30.58 8.23 -34.77
C TRP A 382 29.77 9.53 -34.65
N LEU A 383 30.41 10.69 -34.82
CA LEU A 383 29.76 12.01 -34.76
C LEU A 383 28.64 12.16 -35.79
N ILE A 384 28.86 11.72 -37.03
CA ILE A 384 27.85 11.77 -38.11
C ILE A 384 26.64 10.92 -37.71
N CYS A 385 26.85 9.66 -37.33
CA CYS A 385 25.78 8.77 -36.88
C CYS A 385 25.06 9.30 -35.63
N SER A 386 25.79 9.90 -34.69
CA SER A 386 25.26 10.48 -33.45
C SER A 386 24.38 11.70 -33.72
N ARG A 387 24.84 12.62 -34.57
CA ARG A 387 24.06 13.79 -35.02
C ARG A 387 22.80 13.39 -35.78
N TRP A 388 22.89 12.41 -36.68
CA TRP A 388 21.73 11.89 -37.41
C TRP A 388 20.68 11.29 -36.45
N LYS A 389 21.10 10.43 -35.52
CA LYS A 389 20.21 9.90 -34.46
C LYS A 389 19.56 11.01 -33.64
N LYS A 390 20.30 12.08 -33.27
CA LYS A 390 19.75 13.23 -32.53
C LYS A 390 18.60 13.89 -33.31
N VAL A 391 18.78 14.14 -34.61
CA VAL A 391 17.71 14.71 -35.48
C VAL A 391 16.50 13.78 -35.53
N GLN A 392 16.70 12.47 -35.75
CA GLN A 392 15.61 11.48 -35.75
C GLN A 392 14.81 11.48 -34.43
N TRP A 393 15.49 11.49 -33.28
CA TRP A 393 14.86 11.53 -31.95
C TRP A 393 14.13 12.85 -31.67
N CYS A 394 14.67 13.99 -32.11
CA CYS A 394 13.99 15.29 -32.00
C CYS A 394 12.69 15.30 -32.82
N SER A 395 12.74 14.88 -34.08
CA SER A 395 11.55 14.78 -34.94
C SER A 395 10.50 13.83 -34.37
N LEU A 396 10.91 12.65 -33.89
CA LEU A 396 10.01 11.70 -33.23
C LEU A 396 9.39 12.29 -31.95
N SER A 397 10.13 13.11 -31.18
CA SER A 397 9.62 13.75 -29.97
C SER A 397 8.54 14.78 -30.27
N VAL A 398 8.72 15.59 -31.33
CA VAL A 398 7.70 16.55 -31.80
C VAL A 398 6.45 15.82 -32.30
N ILE A 399 6.61 14.72 -33.06
CA ILE A 399 5.50 13.87 -33.52
C ILE A 399 4.75 13.26 -32.32
N LYS A 400 5.47 12.71 -31.32
CA LYS A 400 4.87 12.19 -30.08
C LYS A 400 4.11 13.27 -29.32
N LEU A 401 4.64 14.49 -29.21
CA LEU A 401 3.96 15.61 -28.55
C LEU A 401 2.67 16.02 -29.28
N LYS A 402 2.72 16.18 -30.61
CA LYS A 402 1.56 16.45 -31.48
C LYS A 402 0.46 15.39 -31.28
N ASN A 403 0.83 14.11 -31.26
CA ASN A 403 -0.11 13.01 -31.05
C ASN A 403 -0.67 13.00 -29.62
N LYS A 404 0.13 13.34 -28.60
CA LYS A 404 -0.31 13.47 -27.20
C LYS A 404 -1.31 14.62 -27.02
N ILE A 405 -1.14 15.74 -27.73
CA ILE A 405 -2.10 16.86 -27.74
C ILE A 405 -3.43 16.42 -28.38
N LYS A 406 -3.39 15.79 -29.56
CA LYS A 406 -4.58 15.22 -30.21
C LYS A 406 -5.32 14.23 -29.30
N TYR A 407 -4.60 13.30 -28.68
CA TYR A 407 -5.15 12.34 -27.73
C TYR A 407 -5.85 13.02 -26.54
N ARG A 408 -5.20 14.02 -25.92
CA ARG A 408 -5.79 14.80 -24.81
C ARG A 408 -7.08 15.52 -25.23
N ALA A 409 -7.13 16.11 -26.43
CA ALA A 409 -8.34 16.74 -26.95
C ALA A 409 -9.48 15.72 -27.12
N SER A 410 -9.21 14.56 -27.75
CA SER A 410 -10.21 13.49 -27.90
C SER A 410 -10.69 12.92 -26.55
N ALA A 411 -9.80 12.78 -25.56
CA ALA A 411 -10.15 12.36 -24.21
C ALA A 411 -11.05 13.39 -23.51
N CYS A 412 -10.74 14.68 -23.64
CA CYS A 412 -11.55 15.77 -23.10
C CYS A 412 -12.98 15.74 -23.68
N ILE A 413 -13.12 15.59 -25.01
CA ILE A 413 -14.43 15.47 -25.68
C ILE A 413 -15.23 14.27 -25.15
N LYS A 414 -14.59 13.10 -24.96
CA LYS A 414 -15.24 11.92 -24.37
C LYS A 414 -15.75 12.20 -22.94
N ILE A 415 -14.94 12.85 -22.10
CA ILE A 415 -15.32 13.22 -20.73
C ILE A 415 -16.49 14.22 -20.76
N GLN A 416 -16.39 15.29 -21.55
CA GLN A 416 -17.43 16.32 -21.69
C GLN A 416 -18.76 15.73 -22.20
N LYS A 417 -18.74 14.87 -23.24
CA LYS A 417 -19.93 14.17 -23.75
C LYS A 417 -20.58 13.32 -22.66
N THR A 418 -19.79 12.52 -21.94
CA THR A 418 -20.29 11.63 -20.88
C THR A 418 -20.88 12.42 -19.71
N ILE A 419 -20.23 13.49 -19.26
CA ILE A 419 -20.73 14.35 -18.17
C ILE A 419 -22.00 15.09 -18.60
N ARG A 420 -22.05 15.68 -19.80
CA ARG A 420 -23.26 16.36 -20.33
C ARG A 420 -24.43 15.39 -20.42
N MET A 421 -24.20 14.18 -20.93
CA MET A 421 -25.21 13.12 -21.01
C MET A 421 -25.69 12.68 -19.61
N TRP A 422 -24.77 12.47 -18.67
CA TRP A 422 -25.11 12.08 -17.29
C TRP A 422 -25.88 13.17 -16.54
N LEU A 423 -25.48 14.44 -16.68
CA LEU A 423 -26.19 15.58 -16.08
C LEU A 423 -27.60 15.71 -16.65
N CYS A 424 -27.78 15.54 -17.97
CA CYS A 424 -29.08 15.54 -18.62
C CYS A 424 -29.95 14.38 -18.12
N LYS A 425 -29.42 13.13 -18.14
CA LYS A 425 -30.13 11.97 -17.56
C LYS A 425 -30.50 12.20 -16.09
N ARG A 426 -29.60 12.73 -15.26
CA ARG A 426 -29.87 13.02 -13.83
C ARG A 426 -30.96 14.07 -13.65
N LYS A 427 -31.01 15.12 -14.48
CA LYS A 427 -32.04 16.18 -14.41
C LYS A 427 -33.42 15.66 -14.81
N HIS A 428 -33.51 14.86 -15.88
CA HIS A 428 -34.79 14.45 -16.46
C HIS A 428 -35.32 13.09 -15.99
N LYS A 429 -34.45 12.19 -15.46
CA LYS A 429 -34.86 10.85 -15.02
C LYS A 429 -35.98 10.85 -13.97
N PRO A 430 -36.00 11.67 -12.90
CA PRO A 430 -37.10 11.67 -11.95
C PRO A 430 -38.47 11.98 -12.58
N ARG A 431 -38.50 12.83 -13.61
CA ARG A 431 -39.69 13.17 -14.39
C ARG A 431 -40.12 12.04 -15.32
N ILE A 432 -39.17 11.36 -15.96
CA ILE A 432 -39.46 10.18 -16.81
C ILE A 432 -40.01 9.03 -15.94
N ASP A 433 -39.31 8.69 -14.85
CA ASP A 433 -39.73 7.64 -13.91
C ASP A 433 -41.11 7.97 -13.31
N GLY A 434 -41.38 9.24 -12.97
CA GLY A 434 -42.69 9.71 -12.52
C GLY A 434 -43.79 9.57 -13.57
N LEU A 435 -43.55 9.97 -14.82
CA LEU A 435 -44.52 9.80 -15.91
C LEU A 435 -44.82 8.32 -16.19
N ILE A 436 -43.83 7.44 -16.10
CA ILE A 436 -44.03 5.99 -16.22
C ILE A 436 -44.96 5.49 -15.10
N LYS A 437 -44.71 5.88 -13.84
CA LYS A 437 -45.58 5.51 -12.71
C LYS A 437 -47.03 5.96 -12.89
N VAL A 438 -47.26 7.25 -13.21
CA VAL A 438 -48.62 7.78 -13.39
C VAL A 438 -49.32 7.14 -14.59
N ARG A 439 -48.60 6.89 -15.70
CA ARG A 439 -49.15 6.18 -16.87
C ARG A 439 -49.51 4.72 -16.55
N THR A 440 -48.76 4.05 -15.68
CA THR A 440 -49.09 2.71 -15.17
C THR A 440 -50.33 2.74 -14.27
N LEU A 441 -50.53 3.81 -13.49
CA LEU A 441 -51.76 4.01 -12.72
C LEU A 441 -52.97 4.24 -13.63
N LYS A 442 -52.84 5.02 -14.71
CA LYS A 442 -53.92 5.17 -15.72
C LYS A 442 -54.33 3.82 -16.32
N LYS A 443 -53.37 2.97 -16.70
CA LYS A 443 -53.63 1.59 -17.15
C LYS A 443 -54.34 0.68 -16.14
N ARG A 444 -54.27 0.98 -14.84
CA ARG A 444 -55.06 0.27 -13.81
C ARG A 444 -56.49 0.80 -13.74
N LEU A 445 -56.67 2.10 -13.97
CA LEU A 445 -57.99 2.73 -14.02
C LEU A 445 -58.85 2.21 -15.18
N ASP A 446 -58.24 1.90 -16.32
CA ASP A 446 -58.92 1.26 -17.45
C ASP A 446 -59.63 -0.04 -17.01
N LYS A 447 -58.97 -0.87 -16.17
CA LYS A 447 -59.56 -2.08 -15.59
C LYS A 447 -60.66 -1.78 -14.55
N PHE A 448 -60.58 -0.66 -13.84
CA PHE A 448 -61.68 -0.23 -12.96
C PHE A 448 -62.90 0.25 -13.76
N ASN A 449 -62.71 0.88 -14.92
CA ASN A 449 -63.79 1.20 -15.85
C ASN A 449 -64.47 -0.07 -16.40
N GLU A 450 -63.72 -1.13 -16.71
CA GLU A 450 -64.27 -2.45 -17.08
C GLU A 450 -65.14 -3.03 -15.95
N VAL A 451 -64.62 -3.09 -14.71
CA VAL A 451 -65.36 -3.63 -13.56
C VAL A 451 -66.61 -2.81 -13.24
N VAL A 452 -66.53 -1.46 -13.25
CA VAL A 452 -67.69 -0.57 -13.05
C VAL A 452 -68.73 -0.73 -14.15
N SER A 453 -68.32 -1.07 -15.37
CA SER A 453 -69.25 -1.31 -16.46
C SER A 453 -70.12 -2.56 -16.24
N ALA A 454 -69.64 -3.54 -15.46
CA ALA A 454 -70.34 -4.79 -15.16
C ALA A 454 -71.27 -4.75 -13.93
N LEU A 455 -71.15 -3.75 -13.04
CA LEU A 455 -72.03 -3.59 -11.87
C LEU A 455 -73.46 -3.21 -12.28
N LYS A 456 -74.49 -3.82 -11.69
CA LYS A 456 -75.90 -3.51 -11.99
C LYS A 456 -76.43 -2.37 -11.13
N GLU A 457 -76.07 -2.33 -9.85
CA GLU A 457 -76.54 -1.32 -8.87
C GLU A 457 -75.38 -0.40 -8.41
N GLY A 458 -75.66 0.89 -8.19
CA GLY A 458 -74.64 1.89 -7.79
C GLY A 458 -73.71 2.41 -8.90
N LYS A 459 -73.80 1.87 -10.12
CA LYS A 459 -72.94 2.17 -11.28
C LYS A 459 -72.69 3.66 -11.55
N ALA A 460 -73.72 4.51 -11.42
CA ALA A 460 -73.60 5.95 -11.69
C ALA A 460 -72.66 6.68 -10.71
N GLU A 461 -72.69 6.31 -9.43
CA GLU A 461 -71.86 6.93 -8.40
C GLU A 461 -70.39 6.49 -8.52
N THR A 462 -70.15 5.18 -8.70
CA THR A 462 -68.78 4.67 -8.85
C THR A 462 -68.16 5.08 -10.19
N SER A 463 -68.95 5.21 -11.27
CA SER A 463 -68.46 5.77 -12.55
C SER A 463 -68.06 7.24 -12.42
N LYS A 464 -68.77 8.04 -11.60
CA LYS A 464 -68.37 9.42 -11.30
C LYS A 464 -67.02 9.46 -10.57
N GLN A 465 -66.82 8.61 -9.56
CA GLN A 465 -65.56 8.51 -8.81
C GLN A 465 -64.38 8.05 -9.70
N VAL A 466 -64.60 7.10 -10.62
CA VAL A 466 -63.57 6.70 -11.60
C VAL A 466 -63.18 7.87 -12.51
N LYS A 467 -64.14 8.63 -13.05
CA LYS A 467 -63.89 9.78 -13.93
C LYS A 467 -63.17 10.93 -13.21
N GLU A 468 -63.48 11.18 -11.95
CA GLU A 468 -62.80 12.18 -11.12
C GLU A 468 -61.33 11.80 -10.85
N LEU A 469 -61.07 10.50 -10.63
CA LEU A 469 -59.71 9.97 -10.54
C LEU A 469 -58.98 10.02 -11.88
N GLU A 470 -59.66 9.78 -13.01
CA GLU A 470 -59.07 9.90 -14.35
C GLU A 470 -58.60 11.34 -14.64
N TYR A 471 -59.48 12.31 -14.39
CA TYR A 471 -59.17 13.73 -14.53
C TYR A 471 -58.01 14.15 -13.63
N SER A 472 -57.97 13.66 -12.39
CA SER A 472 -56.86 13.90 -11.45
C SER A 472 -55.53 13.33 -11.96
N ILE A 473 -55.55 12.11 -12.52
CA ILE A 473 -54.38 11.47 -13.13
C ILE A 473 -53.87 12.27 -14.33
N ASP A 474 -54.74 12.70 -15.24
CA ASP A 474 -54.34 13.46 -16.44
C ASP A 474 -53.89 14.89 -16.10
N ALA A 475 -54.47 15.51 -15.07
CA ALA A 475 -54.00 16.78 -14.52
C ALA A 475 -52.57 16.64 -13.96
N SER A 476 -52.29 15.61 -13.15
CA SER A 476 -50.93 15.33 -12.66
C SER A 476 -49.95 14.96 -13.78
N MET A 477 -50.37 14.20 -14.81
CA MET A 477 -49.53 13.93 -15.99
C MET A 477 -49.16 15.22 -16.73
N THR A 478 -50.10 16.16 -16.86
CA THR A 478 -49.89 17.46 -17.50
C THR A 478 -48.95 18.33 -16.66
N LYS A 479 -49.18 18.40 -15.35
CA LYS A 479 -48.34 19.13 -14.37
C LYS A 479 -46.88 18.65 -14.37
N ILE A 480 -46.65 17.33 -14.45
CA ILE A 480 -45.31 16.73 -14.55
C ILE A 480 -44.65 17.01 -15.93
N LYS A 481 -45.45 17.23 -16.99
CA LYS A 481 -44.96 17.61 -18.33
C LYS A 481 -44.63 19.10 -18.47
N THR A 482 -45.40 20.00 -17.84
CA THR A 482 -45.20 21.45 -17.97
C THR A 482 -44.20 21.98 -16.93
N THR A 483 -44.30 21.54 -15.68
CA THR A 483 -43.53 22.09 -14.55
C THR A 483 -42.25 21.30 -14.28
N ILE A 484 -41.19 22.00 -13.84
CA ILE A 484 -39.98 21.35 -13.31
C ILE A 484 -40.21 21.02 -11.84
N MET A 485 -40.59 19.77 -11.56
CA MET A 485 -40.86 19.27 -10.22
C MET A 485 -39.72 18.41 -9.69
N THR A 486 -39.46 18.45 -8.38
CA THR A 486 -38.47 17.58 -7.72
C THR A 486 -38.98 16.14 -7.59
N ARG A 487 -38.07 15.18 -7.36
CA ARG A 487 -38.43 13.77 -7.16
C ARG A 487 -39.46 13.58 -6.04
N GLU A 488 -39.34 14.35 -4.96
CA GLU A 488 -40.24 14.28 -3.80
C GLU A 488 -41.61 14.88 -4.11
N GLN A 489 -41.68 15.99 -4.85
CA GLN A 489 -42.95 16.56 -5.31
C GLN A 489 -43.70 15.58 -6.22
N ILE A 490 -43.00 14.98 -7.19
CA ILE A 490 -43.56 13.96 -8.09
C ILE A 490 -44.05 12.74 -7.30
N GLN A 491 -43.28 12.28 -6.30
CA GLN A 491 -43.68 11.14 -5.48
C GLN A 491 -44.90 11.47 -4.60
N LYS A 492 -44.98 12.67 -4.00
CA LYS A 492 -46.16 13.10 -3.22
C LYS A 492 -47.44 13.16 -4.06
N GLU A 493 -47.37 13.68 -5.28
CA GLU A 493 -48.51 13.70 -6.21
C GLU A 493 -48.93 12.27 -6.59
N TYR A 494 -47.97 11.40 -6.90
CA TYR A 494 -48.25 10.00 -7.19
C TYR A 494 -48.86 9.26 -5.98
N ASP A 495 -48.33 9.45 -4.78
CA ASP A 495 -48.83 8.82 -3.56
C ASP A 495 -50.26 9.29 -3.22
N ALA A 496 -50.61 10.54 -3.53
CA ALA A 496 -51.98 11.04 -3.42
C ALA A 496 -52.93 10.30 -4.39
N LEU A 497 -52.55 10.20 -5.67
CA LEU A 497 -53.33 9.46 -6.67
C LEU A 497 -53.47 7.96 -6.33
N VAL A 498 -52.42 7.34 -5.78
CA VAL A 498 -52.47 5.94 -5.32
C VAL A 498 -53.46 5.77 -4.16
N ARG A 499 -53.45 6.65 -3.16
CA ARG A 499 -54.42 6.58 -2.05
C ARG A 499 -55.86 6.70 -2.54
N SER A 500 -56.15 7.63 -3.46
CA SER A 500 -57.47 7.75 -4.08
C SER A 500 -57.85 6.50 -4.89
N SER A 501 -56.89 5.89 -5.58
CA SER A 501 -57.09 4.61 -6.29
C SER A 501 -57.33 3.43 -5.35
N GLU A 502 -56.68 3.39 -4.18
CA GLU A 502 -56.85 2.33 -3.17
C GLU A 502 -58.19 2.47 -2.43
N GLN A 503 -58.60 3.70 -2.13
CA GLN A 503 -59.94 4.01 -1.60
C GLN A 503 -61.05 3.56 -2.57
N LEU A 504 -60.89 3.86 -3.86
CA LEU A 504 -61.82 3.43 -4.91
C LEU A 504 -61.86 1.90 -5.06
N LEU A 505 -60.71 1.23 -5.02
CA LEU A 505 -60.63 -0.25 -5.03
C LEU A 505 -61.36 -0.85 -3.82
N SER A 506 -61.18 -0.30 -2.62
CA SER A 506 -61.86 -0.79 -1.41
C SER A 506 -63.37 -0.58 -1.48
N ALA A 507 -63.83 0.56 -2.00
CA ALA A 507 -65.25 0.83 -2.24
C ALA A 507 -65.85 -0.15 -3.26
N LEU A 508 -65.13 -0.42 -4.37
CA LEU A 508 -65.51 -1.39 -5.39
C LEU A 508 -65.62 -2.82 -4.84
N GLN A 509 -64.67 -3.25 -4.01
CA GLN A 509 -64.70 -4.59 -3.39
C GLN A 509 -65.92 -4.75 -2.48
N LYS A 510 -66.21 -3.75 -1.63
CA LYS A 510 -67.41 -3.76 -0.77
C LYS A 510 -68.71 -3.78 -1.58
N LYS A 511 -68.79 -2.99 -2.66
CA LYS A 511 -69.96 -2.97 -3.55
C LYS A 511 -70.16 -4.30 -4.28
N LYS A 512 -69.08 -4.91 -4.76
CA LYS A 512 -69.14 -6.24 -5.39
C LYS A 512 -69.62 -7.32 -4.41
N GLN A 513 -69.13 -7.31 -3.16
CA GLN A 513 -69.60 -8.25 -2.13
C GLN A 513 -71.11 -8.09 -1.85
N GLN A 514 -71.60 -6.85 -1.74
CA GLN A 514 -73.04 -6.57 -1.58
C GLN A 514 -73.87 -7.09 -2.77
N GLU A 515 -73.37 -6.98 -4.00
CA GLU A 515 -74.07 -7.46 -5.20
C GLU A 515 -74.06 -9.00 -5.31
N GLU A 516 -72.96 -9.67 -4.95
CA GLU A 516 -72.88 -11.14 -4.91
C GLU A 516 -73.78 -11.74 -3.82
N GLU A 517 -73.89 -11.09 -2.65
CA GLU A 517 -74.85 -11.46 -1.60
C GLU A 517 -76.30 -11.27 -2.04
N ALA A 518 -76.62 -10.13 -2.69
CA ALA A 518 -77.96 -9.86 -3.21
C ALA A 518 -78.36 -10.80 -4.35
N GLU A 519 -77.44 -11.19 -5.24
CA GLU A 519 -77.76 -12.14 -6.32
C GLU A 519 -77.94 -13.57 -5.77
N ARG A 520 -77.19 -13.99 -4.74
CA ARG A 520 -77.46 -15.25 -4.02
C ARG A 520 -78.87 -15.29 -3.45
N LEU A 521 -79.31 -14.21 -2.79
CA LEU A 521 -80.67 -14.08 -2.26
C LEU A 521 -81.73 -14.17 -3.38
N ARG A 522 -81.54 -13.50 -4.53
CA ARG A 522 -82.49 -13.57 -5.66
C ARG A 522 -82.57 -14.96 -6.30
N ARG A 523 -81.45 -15.67 -6.46
CA ARG A 523 -81.45 -17.03 -7.06
C ARG A 523 -82.25 -18.04 -6.22
N ILE A 524 -82.13 -17.97 -4.89
CA ILE A 524 -82.92 -18.79 -3.96
C ILE A 524 -84.43 -18.49 -4.13
N GLN A 525 -84.79 -17.24 -4.39
CA GLN A 525 -86.17 -16.82 -4.63
C GLN A 525 -86.74 -17.33 -5.97
N GLU A 526 -85.94 -17.32 -7.05
CA GLU A 526 -86.40 -17.71 -8.40
C GLU A 526 -86.57 -19.23 -8.59
N GLU A 527 -85.76 -20.08 -7.94
CA GLU A 527 -85.92 -21.53 -8.04
C GLU A 527 -87.26 -21.99 -7.45
N MET A 528 -87.69 -21.36 -6.35
CA MET A 528 -89.00 -21.60 -5.72
C MET A 528 -90.20 -21.28 -6.64
N GLU A 529 -90.04 -20.44 -7.67
CA GLU A 529 -91.13 -19.99 -8.53
C GLU A 529 -91.23 -20.74 -9.87
N LYS A 530 -90.10 -21.28 -10.39
CA LYS A 530 -90.08 -22.05 -11.65
C LYS A 530 -90.74 -23.44 -11.54
N GLU A 531 -90.65 -24.08 -10.38
CA GLU A 531 -91.30 -25.38 -10.10
C GLU A 531 -92.83 -25.33 -10.35
N ARG A 532 -93.43 -24.16 -10.08
CA ARG A 532 -94.88 -23.93 -10.16
C ARG A 532 -95.44 -23.83 -11.59
N LYS A 533 -94.62 -23.40 -12.58
CA LYS A 533 -95.09 -23.18 -13.97
C LYS A 533 -95.00 -24.40 -14.88
N ARG A 534 -94.17 -25.40 -14.58
CA ARG A 534 -94.05 -26.62 -15.40
C ARG A 534 -95.36 -27.41 -15.55
N ARG A 535 -96.33 -27.22 -14.64
CA ARG A 535 -97.63 -27.91 -14.66
C ARG A 535 -98.66 -27.34 -15.65
N GLU A 536 -98.43 -26.15 -16.23
CA GLU A 536 -99.41 -25.49 -17.11
C GLU A 536 -99.13 -25.68 -18.62
N GLU A 537 -97.96 -26.21 -19.01
CA GLU A 537 -97.52 -26.20 -20.42
C GLU A 537 -97.90 -27.45 -21.24
N GLU A 538 -98.24 -28.57 -20.59
CA GLU A 538 -98.60 -29.83 -21.30
C GLU A 538 -99.93 -29.73 -22.07
N GLU A 539 -100.86 -28.88 -21.65
CA GLU A 539 -102.22 -28.84 -22.18
C GLU A 539 -102.32 -28.20 -23.59
N ARG A 540 -101.43 -27.25 -23.92
CA ARG A 540 -101.45 -26.53 -25.21
C ARG A 540 -100.94 -27.33 -26.41
N ARG A 541 -100.30 -28.48 -26.19
CA ARG A 541 -99.54 -29.20 -27.22
C ARG A 541 -100.41 -30.07 -28.13
N ARG A 542 -101.61 -30.49 -27.67
CA ARG A 542 -102.52 -31.39 -28.42
C ARG A 542 -103.18 -30.79 -29.66
N ARG A 543 -103.31 -29.46 -29.77
CA ARG A 543 -104.04 -28.77 -30.86
C ARG A 543 -103.28 -28.59 -32.18
N LYS A 544 -101.99 -28.93 -32.26
CA LYS A 544 -101.19 -28.82 -33.50
C LYS A 544 -100.96 -30.16 -34.21
N GLU A 545 -101.50 -31.24 -33.65
CA GLU A 545 -101.21 -32.62 -34.05
C GLU A 545 -102.26 -33.25 -34.99
N GLU A 546 -103.25 -32.45 -35.42
CA GLU A 546 -104.37 -32.85 -36.29
C GLU A 546 -104.11 -32.63 -37.79
N GLU A 547 -103.30 -31.64 -38.19
CA GLU A 547 -103.11 -31.28 -39.61
C GLU A 547 -102.02 -32.11 -40.33
N GLU A 548 -100.93 -32.52 -39.66
CA GLU A 548 -99.83 -33.25 -40.33
C GLU A 548 -100.05 -34.78 -40.43
N ARG A 549 -100.93 -35.39 -39.63
CA ARG A 549 -101.06 -36.86 -39.61
C ARG A 549 -101.89 -37.48 -40.73
N ARG A 550 -102.67 -36.68 -41.49
CA ARG A 550 -103.42 -37.17 -42.66
C ARG A 550 -102.55 -37.63 -43.84
N LEU A 551 -101.26 -37.25 -43.89
CA LEU A 551 -100.39 -37.52 -45.05
C LEU A 551 -99.25 -38.53 -44.76
N LYS A 552 -99.16 -39.07 -43.54
CA LYS A 552 -98.08 -40.00 -43.14
C LYS A 552 -98.57 -41.28 -42.43
N SER A 553 -99.88 -41.49 -42.37
CA SER A 553 -100.49 -42.71 -41.82
C SER A 553 -100.34 -43.96 -42.71
N GLU A 554 -99.92 -43.82 -43.97
CA GLU A 554 -100.00 -44.93 -44.95
C GLU A 554 -98.70 -45.71 -45.22
N ILE A 555 -97.51 -45.15 -45.01
CA ILE A 555 -96.28 -45.73 -45.59
C ILE A 555 -95.32 -46.40 -44.59
N GLU A 556 -95.23 -45.97 -43.32
CA GLU A 556 -94.15 -46.49 -42.44
C GLU A 556 -94.56 -46.85 -40.99
N ALA A 557 -95.83 -47.20 -40.79
CA ALA A 557 -96.29 -47.94 -39.59
C ALA A 557 -95.75 -49.40 -39.51
N LYS A 558 -94.72 -49.75 -40.30
CA LYS A 558 -94.27 -51.14 -40.54
C LYS A 558 -92.76 -51.38 -40.45
N ARG A 559 -91.96 -50.38 -40.06
CA ARG A 559 -90.49 -50.49 -39.88
C ARG A 559 -89.98 -50.06 -38.51
N LYS A 560 -90.67 -49.13 -37.84
CA LYS A 560 -90.17 -48.56 -36.58
C LYS A 560 -90.18 -49.54 -35.39
N GLN A 561 -90.86 -50.68 -35.55
CA GLN A 561 -90.93 -51.74 -34.54
C GLN A 561 -89.70 -52.66 -34.54
N GLU A 562 -88.81 -52.57 -35.56
CA GLU A 562 -87.49 -53.25 -35.57
C GLU A 562 -86.36 -52.37 -34.98
N GLU A 563 -86.58 -51.06 -34.82
CA GLU A 563 -85.51 -50.11 -34.47
C GLU A 563 -85.23 -50.03 -32.95
N GLU A 564 -86.22 -50.37 -32.10
CA GLU A 564 -86.08 -50.34 -30.64
C GLU A 564 -85.15 -51.44 -30.08
N GLU A 565 -84.97 -52.57 -30.77
CA GLU A 565 -83.99 -53.59 -30.37
C GLU A 565 -82.54 -53.20 -30.71
N ARG A 566 -82.35 -52.38 -31.75
CA ARG A 566 -81.01 -51.95 -32.21
C ARG A 566 -80.40 -50.91 -31.27
N LYS A 567 -81.24 -50.03 -30.73
CA LYS A 567 -80.82 -48.88 -29.90
C LYS A 567 -80.17 -49.27 -28.57
N LYS A 568 -80.51 -50.43 -28.01
CA LYS A 568 -79.86 -50.98 -26.80
C LYS A 568 -78.40 -51.40 -27.01
N ARG A 569 -77.96 -51.64 -28.26
CA ARG A 569 -76.58 -52.06 -28.56
C ARG A 569 -75.64 -50.86 -28.78
N GLU A 570 -76.15 -49.73 -29.26
CA GLU A 570 -75.36 -48.51 -29.47
C GLU A 570 -75.00 -47.75 -28.17
N GLU A 571 -75.77 -47.93 -27.09
CA GLU A 571 -75.43 -47.35 -25.77
C GLU A 571 -74.26 -48.06 -25.09
N GLU A 572 -74.00 -49.32 -25.46
CA GLU A 572 -72.90 -50.14 -24.90
C GLU A 572 -71.56 -49.80 -25.58
N GLU A 573 -71.53 -49.68 -26.91
CA GLU A 573 -70.34 -49.22 -27.66
C GLU A 573 -69.89 -47.80 -27.28
N LYS A 574 -70.84 -46.89 -26.99
CA LYS A 574 -70.52 -45.52 -26.55
C LYS A 574 -69.85 -45.45 -25.18
N ARG A 575 -70.10 -46.41 -24.28
CA ARG A 575 -69.37 -46.47 -23.00
C ARG A 575 -67.91 -46.83 -23.21
N ILE A 576 -67.64 -47.82 -24.05
CA ILE A 576 -66.28 -48.32 -24.32
C ILE A 576 -65.43 -47.24 -25.03
N GLN A 577 -66.01 -46.49 -25.97
CA GLN A 577 -65.27 -45.40 -26.65
C GLN A 577 -64.90 -44.24 -25.71
N ALA A 578 -65.77 -43.90 -24.75
CA ALA A 578 -65.51 -42.83 -23.78
C ALA A 578 -64.42 -43.21 -22.74
N GLU A 579 -64.26 -44.50 -22.45
CA GLU A 579 -63.28 -44.99 -21.47
C GLU A 579 -61.85 -44.92 -22.02
N ILE A 580 -61.65 -45.28 -23.30
CA ILE A 580 -60.35 -45.19 -23.99
C ILE A 580 -59.88 -43.74 -24.14
N GLU A 581 -60.79 -42.82 -24.49
CA GLU A 581 -60.45 -41.41 -24.69
C GLU A 581 -60.10 -40.69 -23.36
N ALA A 582 -60.71 -41.12 -22.25
CA ALA A 582 -60.38 -40.65 -20.90
C ALA A 582 -59.05 -41.20 -20.35
N GLN A 583 -58.53 -42.28 -20.93
CA GLN A 583 -57.26 -42.91 -20.53
C GLN A 583 -56.07 -42.23 -21.24
N LEU A 584 -56.18 -42.01 -22.56
CA LEU A 584 -55.23 -41.25 -23.40
C LEU A 584 -55.14 -39.75 -23.07
N ALA A 585 -56.00 -39.23 -22.19
CA ALA A 585 -55.92 -37.87 -21.64
C ALA A 585 -55.04 -37.80 -20.39
N ARG A 586 -55.07 -38.82 -19.52
CA ARG A 586 -54.31 -38.83 -18.25
C ARG A 586 -52.82 -39.06 -18.49
N GLU A 587 -52.45 -39.97 -19.39
CA GLU A 587 -51.03 -40.22 -19.73
C GLU A 587 -50.30 -38.94 -20.20
N ARG A 588 -50.98 -38.06 -20.95
CA ARG A 588 -50.40 -36.78 -21.42
C ARG A 588 -50.26 -35.71 -20.33
N GLU A 589 -51.10 -35.74 -19.29
CA GLU A 589 -50.93 -34.85 -18.12
C GLU A 589 -49.89 -35.40 -17.14
N GLU A 590 -49.71 -36.73 -17.05
CA GLU A 590 -48.68 -37.35 -16.21
C GLU A 590 -47.27 -37.17 -16.80
N GLU A 591 -47.05 -37.38 -18.11
CA GLU A 591 -45.74 -37.16 -18.75
C GLU A 591 -45.24 -35.71 -18.61
N THR A 592 -46.14 -34.73 -18.71
CA THR A 592 -45.78 -33.30 -18.64
C THR A 592 -45.52 -32.81 -17.22
N GLN A 593 -46.06 -33.47 -16.19
CA GLN A 593 -45.72 -33.18 -14.79
C GLN A 593 -44.48 -33.94 -14.31
N HIS A 594 -44.23 -35.16 -14.82
CA HIS A 594 -43.09 -35.97 -14.39
C HIS A 594 -41.73 -35.37 -14.82
N GLN A 595 -41.64 -34.75 -16.01
CA GLN A 595 -40.41 -34.10 -16.46
C GLN A 595 -40.07 -32.80 -15.68
N ALA A 596 -41.06 -32.10 -15.12
CA ALA A 596 -40.84 -30.84 -14.41
C ALA A 596 -40.28 -31.01 -12.99
N VAL A 597 -40.58 -32.12 -12.32
CA VAL A 597 -40.11 -32.40 -10.94
C VAL A 597 -38.70 -33.00 -10.95
N LEU A 598 -38.41 -33.87 -11.93
CA LEU A 598 -37.15 -34.64 -12.04
C LEU A 598 -35.88 -33.83 -12.37
N GLU A 599 -36.00 -32.55 -12.74
CA GLU A 599 -34.85 -31.66 -12.98
C GLU A 599 -34.50 -30.75 -11.80
N GLN A 600 -35.44 -30.51 -10.88
CA GLN A 600 -35.26 -29.54 -9.80
C GLN A 600 -34.83 -30.18 -8.47
N GLU A 601 -35.22 -31.44 -8.19
CA GLU A 601 -34.74 -32.17 -7.00
C GLU A 601 -33.31 -32.73 -7.19
N ARG A 602 -32.88 -32.94 -8.44
CA ARG A 602 -31.61 -33.60 -8.77
C ARG A 602 -30.35 -32.74 -8.58
N ARG A 603 -30.51 -31.41 -8.45
CA ARG A 603 -29.37 -30.48 -8.33
C ARG A 603 -29.07 -30.03 -6.89
N ASP A 604 -30.05 -30.12 -5.98
CA ASP A 604 -29.94 -29.62 -4.61
C ASP A 604 -29.88 -30.71 -3.51
N HIS A 605 -30.04 -32.00 -3.84
CA HIS A 605 -30.06 -33.05 -2.82
C HIS A 605 -28.67 -33.51 -2.33
N GLU A 606 -27.94 -34.35 -3.08
CA GLU A 606 -26.90 -35.20 -2.50
C GLU A 606 -25.46 -35.02 -3.03
N LEU A 607 -25.09 -33.76 -3.23
CA LEU A 607 -23.72 -33.30 -2.93
C LEU A 607 -23.37 -33.45 -1.42
N ALA A 608 -24.36 -33.81 -0.58
CA ALA A 608 -24.26 -34.02 0.85
C ALA A 608 -23.82 -35.44 1.29
N MET A 609 -23.73 -36.42 0.38
CA MET A 609 -23.58 -37.84 0.76
C MET A 609 -22.36 -38.54 0.14
N ARG A 610 -21.20 -38.27 0.74
CA ARG A 610 -20.04 -39.20 0.85
C ARG A 610 -19.25 -39.41 -0.47
N ILE A 611 -17.92 -39.55 -0.52
CA ILE A 611 -16.88 -39.78 0.49
C ILE A 611 -17.23 -40.91 1.46
N ALA A 612 -17.56 -42.06 0.87
CA ALA A 612 -17.57 -43.38 1.51
C ALA A 612 -17.46 -44.41 0.40
N GLN A 613 -16.22 -44.84 0.15
CA GLN A 613 -15.81 -45.94 -0.75
C GLN A 613 -16.05 -45.67 -2.27
N SER A 614 -15.08 -45.63 -3.16
CA SER A 614 -13.86 -46.45 -3.42
C SER A 614 -14.15 -47.78 -4.12
N GLU A 615 -13.30 -48.08 -5.13
CA GLU A 615 -13.20 -49.35 -5.88
C GLU A 615 -14.34 -49.56 -6.92
N ALA A 616 -14.02 -49.60 -8.21
CA ALA A 616 -13.62 -50.79 -9.00
C ALA A 616 -14.85 -51.35 -9.74
N GLU A 617 -14.81 -51.88 -10.97
CA GLU A 617 -13.74 -52.12 -11.95
C GLU A 617 -14.42 -52.34 -13.35
N LEU A 618 -13.61 -52.45 -14.42
CA LEU A 618 -13.68 -53.43 -15.55
C LEU A 618 -15.05 -54.10 -15.91
N ILE A 619 -15.41 -54.44 -17.15
CA ILE A 619 -14.69 -54.64 -18.42
C ILE A 619 -15.73 -54.72 -19.58
N SER A 620 -15.29 -54.43 -20.81
CA SER A 620 -15.55 -55.07 -22.14
C SER A 620 -16.82 -55.94 -22.41
N ASP A 621 -17.25 -56.26 -23.64
CA ASP A 621 -16.70 -56.11 -25.01
C ASP A 621 -17.84 -56.22 -26.07
N GLU A 622 -17.52 -55.94 -27.34
CA GLU A 622 -17.93 -56.62 -28.62
C GLU A 622 -19.39 -57.12 -28.88
N ALA A 623 -19.91 -57.20 -30.11
CA ALA A 623 -19.45 -56.75 -31.43
C ALA A 623 -20.61 -56.71 -32.47
N GLN A 624 -20.36 -55.93 -33.54
CA GLN A 624 -20.70 -56.09 -34.97
C GLN A 624 -21.82 -57.05 -35.46
N LEU A 625 -22.62 -56.56 -36.41
CA LEU A 625 -22.82 -57.05 -37.81
C LEU A 625 -23.63 -55.96 -38.58
N ASP A 626 -23.20 -55.36 -39.69
CA ASP A 626 -23.18 -55.84 -41.10
C ASP A 626 -24.58 -56.15 -41.70
N LEU A 627 -24.96 -55.86 -42.96
CA LEU A 627 -24.31 -55.16 -44.11
C LEU A 627 -25.38 -54.88 -45.22
N GLY A 628 -25.15 -53.90 -46.12
CA GLY A 628 -25.76 -53.81 -47.46
C GLY A 628 -27.05 -52.96 -47.62
N LEU A 629 -27.43 -52.43 -48.79
CA LEU A 629 -26.86 -52.49 -50.16
C LEU A 629 -27.45 -51.36 -51.06
N ARG A 630 -26.62 -50.73 -51.94
CA ARG A 630 -26.93 -50.14 -53.28
C ARG A 630 -27.98 -48.99 -53.41
N SER A 631 -28.02 -48.16 -54.47
CA SER A 631 -27.02 -47.68 -55.47
C SER A 631 -27.64 -46.61 -56.43
N TYR A 632 -26.76 -45.84 -57.11
CA TYR A 632 -26.89 -45.18 -58.44
C TYR A 632 -27.49 -43.76 -58.68
N LYS A 633 -26.63 -42.92 -59.32
CA LYS A 633 -26.86 -41.84 -60.35
C LYS A 633 -27.74 -40.63 -59.94
N GLY A 634 -27.47 -39.37 -60.29
CA GLY A 634 -26.43 -38.65 -61.07
C GLY A 634 -26.73 -37.13 -61.04
N TYR A 635 -26.21 -36.21 -61.88
CA TYR A 635 -25.20 -36.23 -62.95
C TYR A 635 -24.79 -34.76 -63.32
N PHE A 636 -23.52 -34.34 -63.08
CA PHE A 636 -22.81 -33.19 -63.75
C PHE A 636 -23.39 -31.75 -63.50
N TYR A 637 -22.76 -30.58 -63.72
CA TYR A 637 -21.41 -30.01 -64.04
C TYR A 637 -21.50 -28.46 -63.81
N ILE A 638 -20.48 -27.58 -63.75
CA ILE A 638 -18.99 -27.61 -63.83
C ILE A 638 -18.46 -26.41 -62.96
N ASN A 639 -17.45 -26.58 -62.10
CA ASN A 639 -16.05 -26.10 -62.20
C ASN A 639 -15.80 -24.58 -62.39
N MET A 640 -15.00 -23.95 -61.49
CA MET A 640 -13.64 -23.42 -61.78
C MET A 640 -13.16 -22.29 -60.81
N PHE A 641 -12.10 -22.57 -60.02
CA PHE A 641 -10.92 -21.71 -59.65
C PHE A 641 -11.11 -20.22 -59.21
N CYS A 642 -10.31 -19.62 -58.30
CA CYS A 642 -9.17 -20.09 -57.50
C CYS A 642 -8.84 -19.15 -56.30
N LEU A 643 -8.02 -19.67 -55.38
CA LEU A 643 -6.99 -18.99 -54.56
C LEU A 643 -7.29 -17.70 -53.73
N CYS A 644 -7.28 -17.93 -52.41
CA CYS A 644 -6.33 -17.36 -51.43
C CYS A 644 -6.40 -15.92 -50.86
N LEU A 645 -6.29 -15.95 -49.51
CA LEU A 645 -5.53 -15.07 -48.59
C LEU A 645 -6.11 -13.72 -48.11
N PHE A 646 -6.25 -13.70 -46.78
CA PHE A 646 -5.93 -12.64 -45.81
C PHE A 646 -6.91 -11.48 -45.54
N MET A 647 -7.25 -11.38 -44.25
CA MET A 647 -7.45 -10.18 -43.41
C MET A 647 -7.99 -8.91 -44.10
N ASN A 648 -9.04 -8.25 -43.59
CA ASN A 648 -9.03 -7.53 -42.30
C ASN A 648 -10.38 -6.78 -42.11
N PHE A 649 -10.57 -6.15 -40.94
CA PHE A 649 -11.65 -5.17 -40.66
C PHE A 649 -13.09 -5.75 -40.68
N SER A 650 -14.11 -5.14 -40.06
CA SER A 650 -14.21 -3.77 -39.52
C SER A 650 -15.00 -3.69 -38.19
N CYS A 651 -15.10 -2.48 -37.64
CA CYS A 651 -15.65 -2.15 -36.32
C CYS A 651 -16.98 -1.37 -36.42
N ARG A 652 -17.67 -1.17 -35.27
CA ARG A 652 -18.93 -0.42 -34.98
C ARG A 652 -20.21 -1.30 -34.92
N GLU A 653 -21.27 -0.99 -34.14
CA GLU A 653 -21.55 0.23 -33.33
C GLU A 653 -22.48 0.01 -32.08
N GLN A 654 -22.20 0.76 -31.00
CA GLN A 654 -23.08 1.38 -29.96
C GLN A 654 -24.40 0.77 -29.40
N MET A 655 -24.48 0.77 -28.04
CA MET A 655 -25.62 1.09 -27.11
C MET A 655 -26.97 0.33 -27.22
N ALA A 656 -27.45 -0.37 -26.18
CA ALA A 656 -28.12 0.12 -24.94
C ALA A 656 -29.39 0.98 -25.19
N THR A 657 -30.59 0.66 -24.69
CA THR A 657 -31.08 0.63 -23.28
C THR A 657 -32.53 0.04 -23.28
N GLU A 658 -33.08 -0.68 -22.28
CA GLU A 658 -34.00 -0.20 -21.19
C GLU A 658 -34.56 -1.41 -20.37
N ILE A 659 -34.52 -1.39 -19.01
CA ILE A 659 -35.65 -1.28 -18.01
C ILE A 659 -36.43 -2.60 -17.76
N SER A 660 -36.26 -3.27 -16.59
CA SER A 660 -37.04 -3.19 -15.31
C SER A 660 -38.45 -3.83 -15.40
N GLU A 661 -39.02 -4.54 -14.42
CA GLU A 661 -38.91 -4.47 -12.95
C GLU A 661 -39.56 -5.72 -12.26
N ILE A 662 -39.62 -5.77 -10.90
CA ILE A 662 -40.25 -6.75 -9.94
C ILE A 662 -39.18 -7.47 -9.07
N LEU A 663 -39.20 -7.48 -7.72
CA LEU A 663 -40.03 -6.80 -6.69
C LEU A 663 -39.23 -6.46 -5.39
N SER A 664 -39.90 -5.76 -4.47
CA SER A 664 -39.46 -5.01 -3.27
C SER A 664 -38.71 -5.71 -2.12
N ARG A 665 -38.07 -4.90 -1.26
CA ARG A 665 -37.57 -5.22 0.10
C ARG A 665 -38.43 -4.59 1.20
N SER A 666 -38.34 -5.11 2.42
CA SER A 666 -39.01 -4.64 3.66
C SER A 666 -38.24 -3.51 4.42
N PRO A 667 -38.88 -2.79 5.38
CA PRO A 667 -38.47 -1.44 5.76
C PRO A 667 -37.67 -1.30 7.07
N SER A 668 -36.69 -2.17 7.34
CA SER A 668 -35.89 -2.13 8.59
C SER A 668 -34.49 -1.50 8.46
N VAL A 669 -34.12 -0.97 7.29
CA VAL A 669 -32.75 -0.49 6.98
C VAL A 669 -32.69 1.04 6.72
N GLN A 670 -33.78 1.77 6.93
CA GLN A 670 -33.84 3.22 6.63
C GLN A 670 -33.49 4.14 7.83
N ALA A 671 -33.45 3.63 9.06
CA ALA A 671 -33.26 4.46 10.26
C ALA A 671 -31.82 4.98 10.49
N THR A 672 -30.79 4.37 9.90
CA THR A 672 -29.37 4.71 10.16
C THR A 672 -28.71 5.63 9.12
N LYS A 673 -29.48 6.21 8.18
CA LYS A 673 -28.95 7.03 7.08
C LYS A 673 -29.24 8.53 7.13
N ALA A 674 -29.73 9.03 8.27
CA ALA A 674 -30.07 10.45 8.47
C ALA A 674 -28.94 11.32 9.09
N ALA A 675 -27.74 10.78 9.31
CA ALA A 675 -26.65 11.48 10.01
C ALA A 675 -25.27 11.24 9.35
N ALA A 676 -25.13 11.50 8.05
CA ALA A 676 -23.84 11.43 7.34
C ALA A 676 -23.75 12.44 6.19
N GLY A 677 -23.57 13.72 6.52
CA GLY A 677 -23.27 14.76 5.54
C GLY A 677 -21.86 14.62 4.95
N THR A 678 -21.77 14.66 3.61
CA THR A 678 -20.58 15.02 2.81
C THR A 678 -19.20 14.62 3.37
N LYS A 679 -18.76 13.38 3.10
CA LYS A 679 -17.33 13.08 3.07
C LYS A 679 -16.69 13.73 1.84
N LYS A 680 -15.69 14.58 2.08
CA LYS A 680 -14.97 15.40 1.08
C LYS A 680 -14.12 14.57 0.11
N HIS A 681 -13.81 13.31 0.47
CA HIS A 681 -12.99 12.38 -0.31
C HIS A 681 -13.67 11.00 -0.44
N ASP A 682 -13.81 10.50 -1.67
CA ASP A 682 -14.27 9.12 -1.96
C ASP A 682 -13.06 8.18 -2.07
N LEU A 683 -12.72 7.53 -0.96
CA LEU A 683 -11.59 6.61 -0.83
C LEU A 683 -11.99 5.14 -1.12
N SER A 684 -13.23 4.88 -1.54
CA SER A 684 -13.75 3.53 -1.74
C SER A 684 -13.01 2.73 -2.83
N LYS A 685 -12.34 3.42 -3.75
CA LYS A 685 -11.60 2.85 -4.89
C LYS A 685 -10.08 2.80 -4.70
N TRP A 686 -9.56 3.35 -3.59
CA TRP A 686 -8.12 3.40 -3.35
C TRP A 686 -7.60 2.02 -2.93
N LYS A 687 -6.37 1.69 -3.36
CA LYS A 687 -5.64 0.48 -2.95
C LYS A 687 -5.18 0.56 -1.49
N TYR A 688 -4.85 -0.58 -0.92
CA TYR A 688 -4.37 -0.66 0.46
C TYR A 688 -2.98 0.00 0.64
N ALA A 689 -2.12 -0.06 -0.39
CA ALA A 689 -0.86 0.67 -0.43
C ALA A 689 -1.09 2.20 -0.45
N GLU A 690 -1.93 2.69 -1.39
CA GLU A 690 -2.27 4.11 -1.52
C GLU A 690 -2.82 4.71 -0.21
N LEU A 691 -3.69 3.98 0.50
CA LEU A 691 -4.19 4.38 1.82
C LEU A 691 -3.08 4.43 2.89
N ARG A 692 -2.19 3.45 2.92
CA ARG A 692 -1.06 3.37 3.88
C ARG A 692 -0.06 4.50 3.64
N ASP A 693 0.36 4.69 2.41
CA ASP A 693 1.40 5.65 2.05
C ASP A 693 0.90 7.08 2.27
N THR A 694 -0.37 7.35 1.96
CA THR A 694 -1.00 8.65 2.24
C THR A 694 -1.14 8.92 3.75
N ILE A 695 -1.34 7.88 4.58
CA ILE A 695 -1.34 8.02 6.05
C ILE A 695 0.04 8.41 6.60
N ASN A 696 1.12 8.01 5.91
CA ASN A 696 2.50 8.23 6.35
C ASN A 696 3.16 9.48 5.72
N THR A 697 2.66 9.97 4.58
CA THR A 697 3.30 11.05 3.80
C THR A 697 2.47 12.33 3.65
N SER A 698 1.17 12.32 3.98
CA SER A 698 0.32 13.50 3.89
C SER A 698 0.31 14.33 5.18
N CYS A 699 0.28 15.65 5.05
CA CYS A 699 0.05 16.59 6.16
C CYS A 699 -1.40 17.09 6.25
N ASP A 700 -2.30 16.65 5.36
CA ASP A 700 -3.72 17.05 5.37
C ASP A 700 -4.49 16.24 6.43
N ILE A 701 -4.87 16.91 7.53
CA ILE A 701 -5.52 16.33 8.69
C ILE A 701 -6.90 15.72 8.34
N GLU A 702 -7.67 16.34 7.43
CA GLU A 702 -8.99 15.82 7.03
C GLU A 702 -8.84 14.56 6.17
N LEU A 703 -7.88 14.55 5.25
CA LEU A 703 -7.59 13.38 4.41
C LEU A 703 -7.02 12.22 5.24
N LEU A 704 -6.12 12.50 6.20
CA LEU A 704 -5.58 11.50 7.13
C LEU A 704 -6.70 10.83 7.95
N ALA A 705 -7.65 11.60 8.47
CA ALA A 705 -8.80 11.07 9.20
C ALA A 705 -9.66 10.15 8.33
N ALA A 706 -9.99 10.57 7.10
CA ALA A 706 -10.75 9.76 6.15
C ALA A 706 -10.03 8.47 5.74
N CYS A 707 -8.72 8.52 5.50
CA CYS A 707 -7.90 7.35 5.18
C CYS A 707 -7.85 6.37 6.35
N ARG A 708 -7.67 6.85 7.59
CA ARG A 708 -7.68 6.01 8.81
C ARG A 708 -9.03 5.34 9.02
N GLU A 709 -10.14 6.01 8.73
CA GLU A 709 -11.49 5.44 8.91
C GLU A 709 -11.78 4.31 7.89
N GLU A 710 -11.46 4.53 6.61
CA GLU A 710 -11.66 3.51 5.57
C GLU A 710 -10.68 2.32 5.76
N PHE A 711 -9.46 2.57 6.24
CA PHE A 711 -8.51 1.53 6.64
C PHE A 711 -9.09 0.64 7.76
N HIS A 712 -9.60 1.22 8.85
CA HIS A 712 -10.24 0.46 9.94
C HIS A 712 -11.51 -0.27 9.48
N ARG A 713 -12.28 0.31 8.56
CA ARG A 713 -13.46 -0.35 7.97
C ARG A 713 -13.07 -1.61 7.20
N ARG A 714 -12.04 -1.55 6.35
CA ARG A 714 -11.52 -2.71 5.63
C ARG A 714 -10.89 -3.73 6.58
N LEU A 715 -10.19 -3.29 7.62
CA LEU A 715 -9.66 -4.18 8.66
C LEU A 715 -10.77 -4.95 9.39
N LYS A 716 -11.86 -4.29 9.78
CA LYS A 716 -13.04 -4.94 10.38
C LYS A 716 -13.67 -5.98 9.46
N VAL A 717 -13.77 -5.70 8.16
CA VAL A 717 -14.26 -6.67 7.16
C VAL A 717 -13.31 -7.86 7.04
N TYR A 718 -11.99 -7.64 7.01
CA TYR A 718 -10.98 -8.70 7.00
C TYR A 718 -11.04 -9.56 8.28
N HIS A 719 -11.17 -8.95 9.47
CA HIS A 719 -11.31 -9.69 10.73
C HIS A 719 -12.64 -10.47 10.81
N ALA A 720 -13.74 -9.91 10.31
CA ALA A 720 -15.02 -10.63 10.22
C ALA A 720 -14.93 -11.82 9.24
N TRP A 721 -14.27 -11.65 8.09
CA TRP A 721 -13.98 -12.73 7.14
C TRP A 721 -13.04 -13.79 7.75
N LYS A 722 -11.96 -13.37 8.43
CA LYS A 722 -11.01 -14.26 9.11
C LYS A 722 -11.69 -15.05 10.23
N SER A 723 -12.58 -14.42 11.00
CA SER A 723 -13.36 -15.08 12.05
C SER A 723 -14.33 -16.12 11.46
N LYS A 724 -15.07 -15.77 10.39
CA LYS A 724 -15.96 -16.71 9.69
C LYS A 724 -15.23 -17.89 9.05
N ASN A 725 -14.02 -17.70 8.52
CA ASN A 725 -13.25 -18.77 7.87
C ASN A 725 -12.30 -19.52 8.82
N LYS A 726 -12.13 -19.08 10.08
CA LYS A 726 -11.31 -19.79 11.08
C LYS A 726 -11.78 -21.22 11.36
N LYS A 727 -13.02 -21.57 11.03
CA LYS A 727 -13.57 -22.94 11.12
C LYS A 727 -13.47 -23.78 9.83
N ARG A 728 -12.88 -23.26 8.75
CA ARG A 728 -12.96 -23.90 7.41
C ARG A 728 -11.64 -24.01 6.66
N ASN A 729 -10.52 -23.96 7.38
CA ASN A 729 -9.18 -24.19 6.84
C ASN A 729 -8.64 -25.53 7.37
N ALA A 730 -8.81 -26.59 6.58
CA ALA A 730 -7.99 -27.80 6.67
C ALA A 730 -7.30 -28.04 5.32
N GLU A 731 -8.02 -27.90 4.21
CA GLU A 731 -7.50 -28.20 2.87
C GLU A 731 -7.89 -27.15 1.81
N THR A 732 -7.05 -27.06 0.77
CA THR A 732 -7.05 -26.14 -0.39
C THR A 732 -6.70 -24.66 -0.17
N GLU A 733 -5.69 -24.21 -0.92
CA GLU A 733 -5.22 -22.82 -0.94
C GLU A 733 -6.12 -21.91 -1.78
N GLN A 734 -6.77 -20.93 -1.15
CA GLN A 734 -7.09 -19.66 -1.82
C GLN A 734 -6.70 -18.48 -0.94
N ARG A 735 -5.71 -17.70 -1.41
CA ARG A 735 -5.33 -16.41 -0.80
C ARG A 735 -6.52 -15.45 -0.78
N ALA A 736 -6.56 -14.65 0.28
CA ALA A 736 -7.60 -13.71 0.73
C ALA A 736 -8.43 -12.95 -0.35
N PRO A 737 -9.61 -12.39 0.00
CA PRO A 737 -10.49 -11.69 -0.95
C PRO A 737 -9.76 -10.64 -1.79
N LYS A 738 -10.11 -10.50 -3.09
CA LYS A 738 -9.44 -9.58 -4.04
C LYS A 738 -9.30 -8.14 -3.52
N SER A 739 -10.28 -7.65 -2.76
CA SER A 739 -10.25 -6.33 -2.08
C SER A 739 -9.14 -6.14 -1.03
N VAL A 740 -8.39 -7.20 -0.70
CA VAL A 740 -7.26 -7.23 0.24
C VAL A 740 -5.95 -7.63 -0.47
N THR A 741 -6.01 -8.32 -1.63
CA THR A 741 -4.83 -8.83 -2.34
C THR A 741 -4.39 -7.99 -3.55
N ASP A 742 -5.13 -6.96 -3.93
CA ASP A 742 -4.73 -6.00 -4.97
C ASP A 742 -3.54 -5.13 -4.48
N TYR A 743 -2.32 -5.61 -4.73
CA TYR A 743 -1.08 -4.81 -4.74
C TYR A 743 -1.10 -3.81 -5.90
#